data_AF-A0A8T5PT31-F1
#
_entry.id   AF-A0A8T5PT31-F1
#
_cell.length_a   1.000
_cell.length_b   1.000
_cell.length_c   1.000
_cell.angle_alpha   90.00
_cell.angle_beta   90.00
_cell.angle_gamma   90.00
#
_symmetry.space_group_name_H-M   'P 1'
#
loop_
_entity.id
_entity.type
_entity.pdbx_description
1 polymer ?
#
loop_
_entity_poly.entity_id
_entity_poly.type
_entity_poly.pdbx_seq_one_letter_code
_entity_poly.pdbx_strand_id
1 'polypeptide(L)'
;MIAPDLEELIEKLDEKIRILLKKSTNQSKKPINQVILELLNPDENEKKKLREMYPSLFLTPSDKDRLQELIANNELYKQHIRFKDLYTSEDEQKLLRELSSKIHNSLPDEDKRRFTVSDVYSTLKYIPIMNLGVIEIASQNKARDFKKYMKEHIGFFLGNQELAVRVLKNHYLKKGETLYNGELRRFIEDTQKELVEIGANKNGKSGKSLAELVTKELEERVDYSHKLYQRSRELKLFFHQTNRIYETVENGARRVLCADATGAGKTIIAATTKFLLDEKRKKKGKAIVFAPGQTMDSVWSQASMSSYAANLNLEERIQNQKVATISTYSDFKKIDDDTDFIVINYDKFGLDRDYKNNRYWRRTIELCDEVDMAVFDEAHTLKNPSKNAPRAFAEIIEKTKDKRALLLTATPCPNRLRDIGYILYMLNPQDKRFAKYKDTPFVYNLDTSAIRDVMLKGQWFMFSKEAVERIFGLPSIHKPKDSSELVYLQMNDQEAQEYFKIWRPSGSVGQKLYPLRKVLMNNKIRQIESIARKFANENQQAIIYTSLKKGIVKPIQAELEKVYGHGRVAIIDGDIHNFKRKVGLAKKFQQGDYKAIVCTGVMGEGIDLSCGNKRVDLVITEPCITPREYLQLIGRPHRPGQREDVYVHVLSSKSKYLETLMRAEIAALEEEYNVKFRRNWQPTTIDIDRFNITEAKQRIFEEAIRRALPLPKDMAKLMDIDDSQNSQTNSRAHSSTVSLDDFKKLAKEKEKNNFFGKNVNRCSNLKGQKYNPNVLAPLVIDYGNKESWKYSTAAESNRVAVNLIKELEKANKIRYSSIADLGSGPACLARLLKEENLEKKVDCIDGMEKMIELGRRFCKEEDVENVKFYKRKMWDTKFKSRKYNIVTCLNALHYNDQEKDRDIEKILIEANRILKKDGYFIVGLIPSNKTDLKHDITNLSEAIGRYGFDVRYNNIIQVKGLNEKTGKKEYSKVPIIVAKKINNSSEITGDIIPIYYPLHYVSTGGGRRITIFDEKEERRRRKRELVGKEYITHNGQSLTSEVKKWA
;
A
#
# COMPACT_ATOMS: atom_id res chain seq x y z
N MET A 1 1.43 5.31 38.83
CA MET A 1 -0.04 5.46 38.90
C MET A 1 -0.43 6.50 37.87
N ILE A 2 -1.52 6.29 37.13
CA ILE A 2 -2.09 7.36 36.30
C ILE A 2 -2.69 8.40 37.25
N ALA A 3 -2.54 9.70 36.97
CA ALA A 3 -3.11 10.73 37.84
C ALA A 3 -4.65 10.70 37.74
N PRO A 4 -5.39 10.94 38.83
CA PRO A 4 -6.86 10.93 38.81
C PRO A 4 -7.45 11.84 37.71
N ASP A 5 -6.81 12.99 37.50
CA ASP A 5 -7.19 13.99 36.51
C ASP A 5 -7.10 13.49 35.05
N LEU A 6 -6.30 12.44 34.79
CA LEU A 6 -6.22 11.79 33.49
C LEU A 6 -7.36 10.77 33.29
N GLU A 7 -7.80 10.07 34.33
CA GLU A 7 -8.97 9.19 34.24
C GLU A 7 -10.23 10.03 33.96
N GLU A 8 -10.42 11.15 34.66
CA GLU A 8 -11.52 12.10 34.41
C GLU A 8 -11.49 12.65 32.97
N LEU A 9 -10.31 13.00 32.44
CA LEU A 9 -10.17 13.47 31.06
C LEU A 9 -10.48 12.36 30.04
N ILE A 10 -10.05 11.12 30.31
CA ILE A 10 -10.30 9.97 29.43
C ILE A 10 -11.79 9.59 29.44
N GLU A 11 -12.49 9.71 30.58
CA GLU A 11 -13.95 9.55 30.63
C GLU A 11 -14.69 10.64 29.84
N LYS A 12 -14.29 11.91 29.97
CA LYS A 12 -14.85 13.02 29.19
C LYS A 12 -14.61 12.86 27.68
N LEU A 13 -13.47 12.32 27.28
CA LEU A 13 -13.18 11.96 25.89
C LEU A 13 -14.07 10.78 25.43
N ASP A 14 -14.25 9.74 26.23
CA ASP A 14 -15.16 8.62 25.89
C ASP A 14 -16.62 9.07 25.78
N GLU A 15 -17.07 10.00 26.62
CA GLU A 15 -18.40 10.61 26.53
C GLU A 15 -18.57 11.41 25.23
N LYS A 16 -17.61 12.28 24.88
CA LYS A 16 -17.54 12.97 23.57
C LYS A 16 -17.56 11.97 22.40
N ILE A 17 -16.80 10.87 22.49
CA ILE A 17 -16.77 9.80 21.49
C ILE A 17 -18.16 9.19 21.31
N ARG A 18 -18.84 8.79 22.39
CA ARG A 18 -20.20 8.21 22.35
C ARG A 18 -21.23 9.17 21.73
N ILE A 19 -21.13 10.47 22.03
CA ILE A 19 -22.03 11.51 21.48
C ILE A 19 -21.81 11.72 19.98
N LEU A 20 -20.54 11.78 19.52
CA LEU A 20 -20.21 11.96 18.11
C LEU A 20 -20.60 10.73 17.26
N LEU A 21 -20.42 9.53 17.80
CA LEU A 21 -20.84 8.29 17.14
C LEU A 21 -22.37 8.15 17.05
N LYS A 22 -23.13 8.62 18.04
CA LYS A 22 -24.60 8.72 17.94
C LYS A 22 -25.06 9.71 16.86
N LYS A 23 -24.25 10.67 16.44
CA LYS A 23 -24.56 11.61 15.33
C LYS A 23 -24.13 11.06 13.96
N SER A 24 -23.15 10.15 13.88
CA SER A 24 -22.62 9.65 12.61
C SER A 24 -23.42 8.49 12.00
N THR A 25 -24.20 7.76 12.80
CA THR A 25 -25.03 6.63 12.36
C THR A 25 -26.06 6.95 11.27
N ASN A 26 -26.41 8.22 11.07
CA ASN A 26 -27.36 8.66 10.02
C ASN A 26 -26.71 9.05 8.67
N GLN A 27 -25.37 8.99 8.49
CA GLN A 27 -24.75 9.19 7.17
C GLN A 27 -23.57 8.24 6.88
N SER A 28 -23.75 7.36 5.88
CA SER A 28 -22.77 6.35 5.45
C SER A 28 -21.45 6.90 4.87
N LYS A 29 -20.39 6.08 4.94
CA LYS A 29 -19.13 6.16 4.15
C LYS A 29 -18.12 7.29 4.50
N LYS A 30 -17.59 7.34 5.73
CA LYS A 30 -16.32 8.06 6.04
C LYS A 30 -15.12 7.10 6.23
N PRO A 31 -13.88 7.46 5.82
CA PRO A 31 -12.66 6.74 6.19
C PRO A 31 -12.31 6.86 7.68
N ILE A 32 -11.71 5.82 8.28
CA ILE A 32 -11.44 5.79 9.73
C ILE A 32 -10.48 6.89 10.21
N ASN A 33 -9.48 7.28 9.42
CA ASN A 33 -8.59 8.39 9.77
C ASN A 33 -9.39 9.70 9.94
N GLN A 34 -10.42 9.92 9.12
CA GLN A 34 -11.29 11.10 9.22
C GLN A 34 -12.17 11.05 10.48
N VAL A 35 -12.59 9.87 10.92
CA VAL A 35 -13.30 9.68 12.21
C VAL A 35 -12.37 9.94 13.39
N ILE A 36 -11.14 9.41 13.38
CA ILE A 36 -10.17 9.59 14.47
C ILE A 36 -9.72 11.07 14.59
N LEU A 37 -9.58 11.78 13.48
CA LEU A 37 -9.26 13.22 13.50
C LEU A 37 -10.40 14.07 14.07
N GLU A 38 -11.66 13.74 13.75
CA GLU A 38 -12.83 14.42 14.33
C GLU A 38 -12.99 14.18 15.85
N LEU A 39 -12.32 13.16 16.41
CA LEU A 39 -12.33 12.83 17.84
C LEU A 39 -11.22 13.52 18.67
N LEU A 40 -10.21 14.12 18.04
CA LEU A 40 -8.96 14.53 18.70
C LEU A 40 -8.72 16.05 18.74
N ASN A 41 -9.76 16.86 18.57
CA ASN A 41 -9.67 18.31 18.75
C ASN A 41 -10.34 18.78 20.07
N PRO A 42 -9.60 18.79 21.19
CA PRO A 42 -10.07 19.36 22.46
C PRO A 42 -10.20 20.90 22.39
N ASP A 43 -11.01 21.48 23.27
CA ASP A 43 -11.17 22.93 23.37
C ASP A 43 -9.98 23.62 24.07
N GLU A 44 -9.95 24.96 24.09
CA GLU A 44 -8.80 25.70 24.63
C GLU A 44 -8.65 25.60 26.16
N ASN A 45 -9.72 25.31 26.91
CA ASN A 45 -9.63 25.08 28.35
C ASN A 45 -9.09 23.66 28.64
N GLU A 46 -9.55 22.67 27.88
CA GLU A 46 -8.99 21.30 27.90
C GLU A 46 -7.50 21.32 27.51
N LYS A 47 -7.12 22.05 26.45
CA LYS A 47 -5.73 22.25 26.01
C LYS A 47 -4.88 22.96 27.05
N LYS A 48 -5.42 23.93 27.80
CA LYS A 48 -4.70 24.63 28.87
C LYS A 48 -4.38 23.70 30.04
N LYS A 49 -5.39 22.99 30.57
CA LYS A 49 -5.18 21.99 31.65
C LYS A 49 -4.19 20.90 31.23
N LEU A 50 -4.30 20.40 29.99
CA LEU A 50 -3.36 19.40 29.46
C LEU A 50 -1.90 19.87 29.43
N ARG A 51 -1.65 21.16 29.10
CA ARG A 51 -0.29 21.74 29.15
C ARG A 51 0.23 21.94 30.56
N GLU A 52 -0.65 22.24 31.51
CA GLU A 52 -0.31 22.43 32.93
C GLU A 52 -0.02 21.07 33.62
N MET A 53 -0.75 20.01 33.27
CA MET A 53 -0.59 18.68 33.87
C MET A 53 0.49 17.80 33.21
N TYR A 54 0.70 17.92 31.89
CA TYR A 54 1.66 17.07 31.15
C TYR A 54 2.57 17.87 30.22
N PRO A 55 3.55 18.62 30.77
CA PRO A 55 4.42 19.48 29.97
C PRO A 55 5.26 18.76 28.90
N SER A 56 5.53 17.45 29.04
CA SER A 56 6.34 16.65 28.11
C SER A 56 5.60 16.22 26.84
N LEU A 57 4.27 16.06 26.91
CA LEU A 57 3.41 15.72 25.76
C LEU A 57 3.30 16.87 24.75
N PHE A 58 3.70 18.08 25.17
CA PHE A 58 3.76 19.27 24.35
C PHE A 58 5.22 19.69 24.20
N LEU A 59 5.56 20.30 23.05
CA LEU A 59 6.91 20.83 22.86
C LEU A 59 7.19 21.92 23.91
N THR A 60 8.17 21.71 24.79
CA THR A 60 8.64 22.75 25.70
C THR A 60 9.16 23.95 24.89
N PRO A 61 9.28 25.17 25.46
CA PRO A 61 9.90 26.28 24.74
C PRO A 61 11.28 25.92 24.18
N SER A 62 12.10 25.20 24.97
CA SER A 62 13.40 24.67 24.54
C SER A 62 13.29 23.67 23.37
N ASP A 63 12.37 22.70 23.43
CA ASP A 63 12.18 21.73 22.33
C ASP A 63 11.57 22.38 21.09
N LYS A 64 10.75 23.41 21.27
CA LYS A 64 10.11 24.17 20.19
C LYS A 64 11.11 25.10 19.51
N ASP A 65 12.01 25.71 20.28
CA ASP A 65 13.10 26.52 19.74
C ASP A 65 14.19 25.62 19.12
N ARG A 66 14.48 24.44 19.67
CA ARG A 66 15.35 23.41 19.07
C ARG A 66 14.75 22.78 17.81
N LEU A 67 13.43 22.55 17.77
CA LEU A 67 12.73 22.16 16.52
C LEU A 67 12.77 23.29 15.51
N GLN A 68 12.59 24.54 15.92
CA GLN A 68 12.70 25.69 15.02
C GLN A 68 14.14 25.88 14.50
N GLU A 69 15.16 25.61 15.32
CA GLU A 69 16.57 25.59 14.92
C GLU A 69 16.84 24.45 13.91
N LEU A 70 16.33 23.24 14.15
CA LEU A 70 16.42 22.10 13.23
C LEU A 70 15.65 22.32 11.91
N ILE A 71 14.55 23.08 11.95
CA ILE A 71 13.78 23.50 10.77
C ILE A 71 14.53 24.60 10.01
N ALA A 72 14.96 25.66 10.69
CA ALA A 72 15.68 26.80 10.11
C ALA A 72 17.01 26.39 9.46
N ASN A 73 17.74 25.46 10.09
CA ASN A 73 19.00 24.93 9.56
C ASN A 73 18.78 23.83 8.50
N ASN A 74 17.53 23.47 8.18
CA ASN A 74 17.17 22.43 7.19
C ASN A 74 17.71 21.03 7.58
N GLU A 75 18.04 20.81 8.86
CA GLU A 75 18.77 19.65 9.39
C GLU A 75 17.85 18.49 9.80
N LEU A 76 16.56 18.76 10.01
CA LEU A 76 15.50 17.76 10.26
C LEU A 76 15.43 16.65 9.19
N TYR A 77 16.09 16.86 8.04
CA TYR A 77 16.19 15.93 6.91
C TYR A 77 17.59 15.33 6.68
N LYS A 78 18.66 15.85 7.30
CA LYS A 78 20.06 15.42 7.05
C LYS A 78 20.46 14.18 7.83
N GLN A 79 19.87 13.97 9.00
CA GLN A 79 19.99 12.74 9.75
C GLN A 79 18.60 12.10 9.89
N HIS A 80 18.58 10.77 10.05
CA HIS A 80 17.45 10.15 10.73
C HIS A 80 17.46 10.60 12.20
N ILE A 81 16.89 11.78 12.48
CA ILE A 81 16.26 12.01 13.78
C ILE A 81 15.15 10.97 13.84
N ARG A 82 15.44 9.87 14.53
CA ARG A 82 14.44 8.86 14.80
C ARG A 82 13.49 9.54 15.77
N PHE A 83 12.23 9.76 15.39
CA PHE A 83 11.24 10.41 16.27
C PHE A 83 11.03 9.72 17.64
N LYS A 84 11.71 8.60 17.92
CA LYS A 84 11.98 8.12 19.28
C LYS A 84 12.61 9.20 20.17
N ASP A 85 13.39 10.12 19.60
CA ASP A 85 14.21 11.12 20.27
C ASP A 85 13.41 12.39 20.68
N LEU A 86 12.10 12.44 20.36
CA LEU A 86 11.14 13.46 20.81
C LEU A 86 10.03 12.91 21.73
N TYR A 87 9.88 11.58 21.80
CA TYR A 87 8.89 10.89 22.64
C TYR A 87 9.58 9.70 23.33
N THR A 88 10.41 10.02 24.34
CA THR A 88 11.32 9.08 25.00
C THR A 88 10.77 8.43 26.27
N SER A 89 9.64 8.89 26.83
CA SER A 89 9.09 8.29 28.05
C SER A 89 8.25 7.04 27.76
N GLU A 90 8.32 6.04 28.66
CA GLU A 90 7.47 4.85 28.59
C GLU A 90 5.99 5.20 28.77
N ASP A 91 5.68 6.22 29.58
CA ASP A 91 4.33 6.67 29.88
C ASP A 91 3.61 7.27 28.66
N GLU A 92 4.30 7.96 27.76
CA GLU A 92 3.69 8.52 26.54
C GLU A 92 3.40 7.43 25.49
N GLN A 93 4.28 6.42 25.39
CA GLN A 93 4.00 5.24 24.56
C GLN A 93 2.87 4.39 25.12
N LYS A 94 2.72 4.36 26.44
CA LYS A 94 1.61 3.68 27.14
C LYS A 94 0.31 4.42 26.89
N LEU A 95 0.28 5.74 27.08
CA LEU A 95 -0.88 6.60 26.79
C LEU A 95 -1.38 6.42 25.34
N LEU A 96 -0.48 6.44 24.35
CA LEU A 96 -0.87 6.23 22.95
C LEU A 96 -1.49 4.84 22.70
N ARG A 97 -1.01 3.78 23.38
CA ARG A 97 -1.58 2.42 23.26
C ARG A 97 -2.95 2.35 23.93
N GLU A 98 -3.10 2.94 25.11
CA GLU A 98 -4.38 3.02 25.84
C GLU A 98 -5.44 3.82 25.05
N LEU A 99 -5.08 4.99 24.50
CA LEU A 99 -5.95 5.77 23.60
C LEU A 99 -6.36 4.96 22.37
N SER A 100 -5.40 4.22 21.77
CA SER A 100 -5.68 3.39 20.59
C SER A 100 -6.69 2.29 20.87
N SER A 101 -6.56 1.63 22.03
CA SER A 101 -7.48 0.58 22.45
C SER A 101 -8.87 1.15 22.74
N LYS A 102 -8.97 2.26 23.50
CA LYS A 102 -10.26 2.91 23.81
C LYS A 102 -10.96 3.43 22.55
N ILE A 103 -10.25 4.14 21.65
CA ILE A 103 -10.82 4.63 20.38
C ILE A 103 -11.33 3.47 19.51
N HIS A 104 -10.55 2.40 19.36
CA HIS A 104 -10.99 1.19 18.64
C HIS A 104 -12.22 0.53 19.28
N ASN A 105 -12.24 0.42 20.61
CA ASN A 105 -13.32 -0.24 21.34
C ASN A 105 -14.64 0.54 21.32
N SER A 106 -14.59 1.86 21.09
CA SER A 106 -15.79 2.67 20.90
C SER A 106 -16.33 2.69 19.46
N LEU A 107 -15.60 2.17 18.45
CA LEU A 107 -16.09 2.09 17.06
C LEU A 107 -17.33 1.18 16.90
N PRO A 108 -18.16 1.39 15.85
CA PRO A 108 -19.23 0.46 15.47
C PRO A 108 -18.70 -0.93 15.08
N ASP A 109 -19.51 -1.97 15.29
CA ASP A 109 -19.11 -3.37 15.09
C ASP A 109 -18.80 -3.77 13.63
N GLU A 110 -19.21 -2.96 12.64
CA GLU A 110 -18.80 -3.13 11.24
C GLU A 110 -17.38 -2.61 10.99
N ASP A 111 -16.98 -1.52 11.65
CA ASP A 111 -15.67 -0.90 11.47
C ASP A 111 -14.60 -1.57 12.34
N LYS A 112 -14.94 -2.07 13.54
CA LYS A 112 -14.08 -2.97 14.34
C LYS A 112 -13.63 -4.23 13.58
N ARG A 113 -14.39 -4.67 12.57
CA ARG A 113 -14.03 -5.81 11.70
C ARG A 113 -13.14 -5.40 10.53
N ARG A 114 -13.04 -4.11 10.22
CA ARG A 114 -12.24 -3.55 9.12
C ARG A 114 -10.88 -3.02 9.55
N PHE A 115 -10.78 -2.53 10.78
CA PHE A 115 -9.60 -1.83 11.29
C PHE A 115 -9.22 -2.38 12.66
N THR A 116 -7.94 -2.68 12.87
CA THR A 116 -7.44 -3.23 14.13
C THR A 116 -6.98 -2.13 15.08
N VAL A 117 -6.81 -2.45 16.37
CA VAL A 117 -6.11 -1.58 17.34
C VAL A 117 -4.71 -1.20 16.82
N SER A 118 -4.05 -2.04 16.01
CA SER A 118 -2.75 -1.72 15.40
C SER A 118 -2.84 -0.71 14.26
N ASP A 119 -3.95 -0.70 13.50
CA ASP A 119 -4.22 0.33 12.49
C ASP A 119 -4.55 1.67 13.16
N VAL A 120 -5.34 1.64 14.24
CA VAL A 120 -5.66 2.80 15.08
C VAL A 120 -4.39 3.33 15.77
N TYR A 121 -3.53 2.46 16.32
CA TYR A 121 -2.24 2.81 16.92
C TYR A 121 -1.22 3.30 15.89
N SER A 122 -1.17 2.72 14.69
CA SER A 122 -0.33 3.24 13.61
C SER A 122 -0.80 4.64 13.21
N THR A 123 -2.11 4.84 13.08
CA THR A 123 -2.72 6.16 12.84
C THR A 123 -2.32 7.13 13.96
N LEU A 124 -2.49 6.76 15.24
CA LEU A 124 -2.13 7.57 16.41
C LEU A 124 -0.63 7.83 16.56
N LYS A 125 0.23 6.91 16.16
CA LYS A 125 1.69 7.09 16.10
C LYS A 125 2.11 8.07 15.00
N TYR A 126 1.35 8.14 13.91
CA TYR A 126 1.47 9.21 12.93
C TYR A 126 0.60 10.42 13.26
N ILE A 127 -0.18 10.44 14.36
CA ILE A 127 -1.00 11.61 14.73
C ILE A 127 -0.16 12.77 15.23
N PRO A 128 0.99 12.65 15.92
CA PRO A 128 1.91 13.78 16.04
C PRO A 128 2.30 14.35 14.67
N ILE A 129 2.51 13.49 13.66
CA ILE A 129 2.83 13.89 12.28
C ILE A 129 1.60 14.44 11.51
N MET A 130 0.37 14.13 11.92
CA MET A 130 -0.89 14.67 11.39
C MET A 130 -1.46 15.84 12.23
N ASN A 131 -1.00 16.04 13.47
CA ASN A 131 -1.24 17.18 14.38
C ASN A 131 -0.19 18.29 14.18
N LEU A 132 0.98 17.94 13.63
CA LEU A 132 1.76 18.87 12.83
C LEU A 132 0.95 19.40 11.62
N GLY A 133 -0.23 18.84 11.29
CA GLY A 133 -1.34 19.40 10.49
C GLY A 133 -1.07 19.64 9.01
N VAL A 134 -0.06 20.44 8.74
CA VAL A 134 0.69 20.64 7.50
C VAL A 134 0.60 19.46 6.54
N ILE A 135 0.94 18.26 7.04
CA ILE A 135 1.22 17.07 6.23
C ILE A 135 -0.06 16.43 5.69
N GLU A 136 -1.19 16.56 6.39
CA GLU A 136 -2.47 16.09 5.87
C GLU A 136 -3.17 17.18 5.06
N ILE A 137 -3.06 18.45 5.47
CA ILE A 137 -3.66 19.59 4.76
C ILE A 137 -3.09 19.78 3.35
N ALA A 138 -1.78 19.59 3.16
CA ALA A 138 -1.10 19.68 1.86
C ALA A 138 -1.71 18.77 0.76
N SER A 139 -2.53 17.79 1.13
CA SER A 139 -3.08 16.78 0.22
C SER A 139 -4.50 17.05 -0.29
N GLN A 140 -5.33 17.78 0.45
CA GLN A 140 -6.77 17.50 0.41
C GLN A 140 -7.55 18.18 -0.73
N ASN A 141 -8.48 17.42 -1.29
CA ASN A 141 -9.70 17.91 -1.96
C ASN A 141 -10.90 17.04 -1.51
N LYS A 142 -10.89 16.58 -0.25
CA LYS A 142 -11.93 15.75 0.40
C LYS A 142 -12.07 16.02 1.92
N ALA A 143 -11.47 17.10 2.44
CA ALA A 143 -11.84 17.62 3.74
C ALA A 143 -13.25 18.21 3.59
N ARG A 144 -14.24 17.70 4.36
CA ARG A 144 -15.56 18.35 4.41
C ARG A 144 -15.46 19.78 5.00
N ASP A 145 -14.39 20.08 5.74
CA ASP A 145 -14.01 21.44 6.13
C ASP A 145 -12.47 21.62 6.31
N PHE A 146 -11.76 22.07 5.26
CA PHE A 146 -10.38 22.58 5.41
C PHE A 146 -10.31 23.75 6.39
N LYS A 147 -11.30 24.66 6.27
CA LYS A 147 -11.47 25.87 7.08
C LYS A 147 -11.61 25.55 8.57
N LYS A 148 -12.41 24.52 8.91
CA LYS A 148 -12.56 24.03 10.29
C LYS A 148 -11.22 23.54 10.84
N TYR A 149 -10.54 22.63 10.14
CA TYR A 149 -9.23 22.13 10.59
C TYR A 149 -8.22 23.28 10.82
N MET A 150 -8.09 24.20 9.86
CA MET A 150 -7.17 25.33 10.00
C MET A 150 -7.51 26.20 11.21
N LYS A 151 -8.79 26.44 11.49
CA LYS A 151 -9.27 27.18 12.67
C LYS A 151 -8.96 26.45 13.98
N GLU A 152 -9.11 25.12 14.00
CA GLU A 152 -8.86 24.26 15.16
C GLU A 152 -7.37 24.13 15.52
N HIS A 153 -6.48 24.28 14.53
CA HIS A 153 -5.02 24.12 14.67
C HIS A 153 -4.22 25.41 14.43
N ILE A 154 -4.84 26.59 14.28
CA ILE A 154 -4.15 27.84 13.88
C ILE A 154 -2.98 28.22 14.81
N GLY A 155 -3.10 27.94 16.12
CA GLY A 155 -2.04 28.19 17.11
C GLY A 155 -0.78 27.33 16.90
N PHE A 156 -0.91 26.14 16.30
CA PHE A 156 0.24 25.35 15.87
C PHE A 156 0.93 26.01 14.67
N PHE A 157 0.16 26.42 13.66
CA PHE A 157 0.66 27.05 12.44
C PHE A 157 1.35 28.39 12.69
N LEU A 158 0.83 29.22 13.61
CA LEU A 158 1.50 30.45 14.05
C LEU A 158 2.86 30.18 14.72
N GLY A 159 3.03 28.99 15.31
CA GLY A 159 4.29 28.49 15.86
C GLY A 159 5.28 27.94 14.82
N ASN A 160 4.87 27.75 13.56
CA ASN A 160 5.74 27.35 12.46
C ASN A 160 5.30 28.04 11.16
N GLN A 161 5.57 29.35 11.11
CA GLN A 161 5.00 30.27 10.13
C GLN A 161 5.41 29.94 8.69
N GLU A 162 6.64 29.50 8.44
CA GLU A 162 7.09 29.08 7.10
C GLU A 162 6.31 27.88 6.59
N LEU A 163 6.16 26.85 7.43
CA LEU A 163 5.48 25.61 7.06
C LEU A 163 3.97 25.83 6.89
N ALA A 164 3.39 26.72 7.69
CA ALA A 164 2.02 27.22 7.53
C ALA A 164 1.80 27.92 6.18
N VAL A 165 2.68 28.86 5.81
CA VAL A 165 2.60 29.57 4.52
C VAL A 165 2.70 28.58 3.36
N ARG A 166 3.65 27.64 3.38
CA ARG A 166 3.78 26.60 2.34
C ARG A 166 2.49 25.77 2.17
N VAL A 167 1.82 25.42 3.26
CA VAL A 167 0.60 24.59 3.24
C VAL A 167 -0.61 25.36 2.73
N LEU A 168 -0.87 26.53 3.31
CA LEU A 168 -1.95 27.41 2.91
C LEU A 168 -1.79 27.81 1.44
N LYS A 169 -0.59 28.22 1.04
CA LYS A 169 -0.25 28.49 -0.36
C LYS A 169 -0.61 27.33 -1.28
N ASN A 170 -0.12 26.12 -1.01
CA ASN A 170 -0.36 25.00 -1.92
C ASN A 170 -1.85 24.65 -2.05
N HIS A 171 -2.64 24.83 -0.97
CA HIS A 171 -4.10 24.70 -1.02
C HIS A 171 -4.75 25.80 -1.88
N TYR A 172 -4.43 27.06 -1.64
CA TYR A 172 -5.04 28.19 -2.36
C TYR A 172 -4.58 28.25 -3.82
N LEU A 173 -3.29 28.00 -4.12
CA LEU A 173 -2.82 27.85 -5.51
C LEU A 173 -3.64 26.79 -6.25
N LYS A 174 -3.90 25.64 -5.64
CA LYS A 174 -4.71 24.57 -6.25
C LYS A 174 -6.17 24.95 -6.49
N LYS A 175 -6.76 25.84 -5.66
CA LYS A 175 -8.06 26.48 -5.94
C LYS A 175 -7.93 27.40 -7.18
N GLY A 176 -7.00 28.35 -7.13
CA GLY A 176 -6.76 29.37 -8.16
C GLY A 176 -6.36 28.80 -9.53
N GLU A 177 -5.66 27.66 -9.57
CA GLU A 177 -5.30 26.97 -10.82
C GLU A 177 -6.52 26.59 -11.67
N THR A 178 -7.72 26.49 -11.08
CA THR A 178 -8.96 26.11 -11.78
C THR A 178 -9.83 27.29 -12.24
N LEU A 179 -9.30 28.52 -12.13
CA LEU A 179 -10.00 29.78 -12.43
C LEU A 179 -9.46 30.45 -13.71
N TYR A 180 -10.31 31.27 -14.33
CA TYR A 180 -9.90 32.19 -15.40
C TYR A 180 -9.14 33.39 -14.84
N ASN A 181 -8.25 33.98 -15.64
CA ASN A 181 -7.40 35.11 -15.20
C ASN A 181 -8.21 36.34 -14.71
N GLY A 182 -9.44 36.53 -15.19
CA GLY A 182 -10.34 37.59 -14.71
C GLY A 182 -10.90 37.36 -13.30
N GLU A 183 -10.93 36.12 -12.82
CA GLU A 183 -11.45 35.74 -11.51
C GLU A 183 -10.39 35.83 -10.40
N LEU A 184 -9.10 35.85 -10.77
CA LEU A 184 -7.98 35.73 -9.82
C LEU A 184 -7.90 36.84 -8.77
N ARG A 185 -8.27 38.08 -9.10
CA ARG A 185 -8.28 39.19 -8.13
C ARG A 185 -9.32 38.96 -7.03
N ARG A 186 -10.55 38.65 -7.42
CA ARG A 186 -11.64 38.30 -6.49
C ARG A 186 -11.28 37.06 -5.65
N PHE A 187 -10.60 36.08 -6.26
CA PHE A 187 -10.09 34.91 -5.55
C PHE A 187 -9.06 35.26 -4.46
N ILE A 188 -8.22 36.28 -4.65
CA ILE A 188 -7.31 36.78 -3.59
C ILE A 188 -8.12 37.40 -2.45
N GLU A 189 -9.09 38.27 -2.75
CA GLU A 189 -9.96 38.90 -1.73
C GLU A 189 -10.75 37.85 -0.93
N ASP A 190 -11.32 36.85 -1.60
CA ASP A 190 -12.08 35.78 -0.97
C ASP A 190 -11.15 34.84 -0.17
N THR A 191 -9.91 34.62 -0.63
CA THR A 191 -8.87 33.92 0.14
C THR A 191 -8.49 34.70 1.39
N GLN A 192 -8.31 36.03 1.31
CA GLN A 192 -8.00 36.87 2.46
C GLN A 192 -9.12 36.82 3.50
N LYS A 193 -10.40 36.86 3.07
CA LYS A 193 -11.57 36.66 3.95
C LYS A 193 -11.54 35.28 4.61
N GLU A 194 -11.35 34.20 3.86
CA GLU A 194 -11.27 32.82 4.39
C GLU A 194 -10.11 32.68 5.40
N LEU A 195 -8.96 33.33 5.15
CA LEU A 195 -7.81 33.41 6.05
C LEU A 195 -8.11 34.18 7.35
N VAL A 196 -8.86 35.29 7.28
CA VAL A 196 -9.30 36.02 8.48
C VAL A 196 -10.26 35.16 9.33
N GLU A 197 -11.20 34.45 8.70
CA GLU A 197 -12.19 33.62 9.41
C GLU A 197 -11.59 32.40 10.15
N ILE A 198 -10.43 31.88 9.71
CA ILE A 198 -9.67 30.84 10.43
C ILE A 198 -8.75 31.42 11.52
N GLY A 199 -8.67 32.74 11.68
CA GLY A 199 -7.82 33.42 12.65
C GLY A 199 -6.36 33.60 12.22
N ALA A 200 -6.07 33.53 10.91
CA ALA A 200 -4.72 33.73 10.37
C ALA A 200 -4.25 35.20 10.38
N ASN A 201 -5.12 36.14 10.77
CA ASN A 201 -4.79 37.55 10.99
C ASN A 201 -3.96 37.81 12.25
N LYS A 202 -3.78 36.80 13.12
CA LYS A 202 -2.87 36.90 14.27
C LYS A 202 -1.41 36.86 13.79
N ASN A 203 -0.56 37.67 14.43
CA ASN A 203 0.85 37.73 14.10
C ASN A 203 1.60 36.47 14.56
N GLY A 204 2.44 35.91 13.68
CA GLY A 204 3.36 34.82 14.01
C GLY A 204 4.66 35.33 14.63
N LYS A 205 5.66 34.45 14.83
CA LYS A 205 6.98 34.83 15.37
C LYS A 205 7.70 35.94 14.56
N SER A 206 7.36 36.14 13.28
CA SER A 206 7.94 37.21 12.44
C SER A 206 7.28 38.59 12.59
N GLY A 207 6.26 38.73 13.45
CA GLY A 207 5.50 39.98 13.61
C GLY A 207 4.47 40.25 12.50
N LYS A 208 4.52 39.51 11.38
CA LYS A 208 3.50 39.54 10.31
C LYS A 208 2.42 38.48 10.52
N SER A 209 1.22 38.71 10.01
CA SER A 209 0.15 37.70 10.08
C SER A 209 0.33 36.59 9.02
N LEU A 210 -0.27 35.42 9.26
CA LEU A 210 -0.31 34.35 8.27
C LEU A 210 -1.17 34.74 7.05
N ALA A 211 -2.21 35.53 7.28
CA ALA A 211 -3.05 36.08 6.21
C ALA A 211 -2.24 36.95 5.25
N GLU A 212 -1.47 37.92 5.76
CA GLU A 212 -0.57 38.77 4.96
C GLU A 212 0.43 37.96 4.14
N LEU A 213 1.14 37.01 4.76
CA LEU A 213 2.19 36.26 4.07
C LEU A 213 1.65 35.39 2.93
N VAL A 214 0.51 34.71 3.15
CA VAL A 214 -0.12 33.87 2.12
C VAL A 214 -0.73 34.72 1.02
N THR A 215 -1.44 35.81 1.38
CA THR A 215 -2.07 36.72 0.42
C THR A 215 -1.01 37.38 -0.46
N LYS A 216 0.09 37.88 0.11
CA LYS A 216 1.21 38.47 -0.63
C LYS A 216 1.87 37.51 -1.62
N GLU A 217 2.13 36.25 -1.24
CA GLU A 217 2.72 35.29 -2.19
C GLU A 217 1.73 34.87 -3.30
N LEU A 218 0.42 34.93 -3.04
CA LEU A 218 -0.61 34.74 -4.07
C LEU A 218 -0.72 35.96 -5.00
N GLU A 219 -0.69 37.17 -4.46
CA GLU A 219 -0.65 38.44 -5.21
C GLU A 219 0.55 38.48 -6.16
N GLU A 220 1.76 38.21 -5.66
CA GLU A 220 3.00 38.17 -6.48
C GLU A 220 2.86 37.23 -7.69
N ARG A 221 2.23 36.07 -7.51
CA ARG A 221 2.00 35.07 -8.57
C ARG A 221 0.87 35.45 -9.51
N VAL A 222 -0.21 36.04 -9.00
CA VAL A 222 -1.33 36.51 -9.83
C VAL A 222 -0.91 37.70 -10.68
N ASP A 223 -0.14 38.63 -10.12
CA ASP A 223 0.46 39.75 -10.86
C ASP A 223 1.44 39.26 -11.92
N TYR A 224 2.28 38.26 -11.59
CA TYR A 224 3.15 37.61 -12.57
C TYR A 224 2.33 36.97 -13.72
N SER A 225 1.26 36.24 -13.37
CA SER A 225 0.33 35.66 -14.35
C SER A 225 -0.35 36.73 -15.21
N HIS A 226 -0.77 37.83 -14.60
CA HIS A 226 -1.45 38.94 -15.26
C HIS A 226 -0.52 39.66 -16.24
N LYS A 227 0.72 39.97 -15.83
CA LYS A 227 1.77 40.54 -16.69
C LYS A 227 2.05 39.64 -17.89
N LEU A 228 2.19 38.33 -17.68
CA LEU A 228 2.37 37.36 -18.75
C LEU A 228 1.15 37.27 -19.69
N TYR A 229 -0.07 37.32 -19.15
CA TYR A 229 -1.32 37.28 -19.93
C TYR A 229 -1.55 38.56 -20.76
N GLN A 230 -1.21 39.73 -20.21
CA GLN A 230 -1.30 41.01 -20.90
C GLN A 230 -0.32 41.08 -22.07
N ARG A 231 0.96 40.71 -21.87
CA ARG A 231 1.97 40.73 -22.95
C ARG A 231 1.79 39.62 -23.99
N SER A 232 1.12 38.51 -23.63
CA SER A 232 0.78 37.45 -24.57
C SER A 232 -0.16 37.97 -25.65
N ARG A 233 0.08 37.63 -26.92
CA ARG A 233 -0.79 37.98 -28.05
C ARG A 233 -2.01 37.05 -28.10
N GLU A 234 -2.04 36.12 -29.06
CA GLU A 234 -3.15 35.19 -29.31
C GLU A 234 -3.18 34.03 -28.31
N LEU A 235 -2.01 33.45 -28.02
CA LEU A 235 -1.85 32.27 -27.19
C LEU A 235 -1.67 32.70 -25.73
N LYS A 236 -2.81 32.94 -25.06
CA LYS A 236 -2.86 33.38 -23.67
C LYS A 236 -2.41 32.29 -22.69
N LEU A 237 -1.58 32.67 -21.72
CA LEU A 237 -1.16 31.81 -20.60
C LEU A 237 -2.16 31.88 -19.43
N PHE A 238 -2.50 30.71 -18.88
CA PHE A 238 -3.40 30.57 -17.73
C PHE A 238 -2.63 30.38 -16.41
N PHE A 239 -3.30 30.63 -15.28
CA PHE A 239 -2.66 30.62 -13.96
C PHE A 239 -1.92 29.32 -13.63
N HIS A 240 -2.42 28.15 -14.04
CA HIS A 240 -1.71 26.89 -13.83
C HIS A 240 -0.37 26.84 -14.57
N GLN A 241 -0.31 27.38 -15.79
CA GLN A 241 0.93 27.44 -16.57
C GLN A 241 1.93 28.41 -15.94
N THR A 242 1.48 29.63 -15.63
CA THR A 242 2.33 30.70 -15.07
C THR A 242 2.82 30.35 -13.66
N ASN A 243 2.02 29.66 -12.84
CA ASN A 243 2.43 29.17 -11.51
C ASN A 243 3.63 28.20 -11.57
N ARG A 244 3.66 27.28 -12.55
CA ARG A 244 4.77 26.33 -12.76
C ARG A 244 6.05 27.02 -13.26
N ILE A 245 5.87 28.02 -14.13
CA ILE A 245 6.94 28.86 -14.66
C ILE A 245 7.57 29.69 -13.51
N TYR A 246 6.74 30.38 -12.71
CA TYR A 246 7.15 31.20 -11.57
C TYR A 246 8.07 30.45 -10.61
N GLU A 247 7.74 29.19 -10.30
CA GLU A 247 8.54 28.37 -9.37
C GLU A 247 9.96 28.11 -9.89
N THR A 248 10.15 28.01 -11.21
CA THR A 248 11.48 27.79 -11.80
C THR A 248 12.25 29.10 -12.05
N VAL A 249 11.55 30.15 -12.48
CA VAL A 249 12.14 31.45 -12.90
C VAL A 249 12.35 32.39 -11.72
N GLU A 250 11.36 32.53 -10.83
CA GLU A 250 11.37 33.46 -9.70
C GLU A 250 11.83 32.79 -8.40
N ASN A 251 11.16 31.73 -7.95
CA ASN A 251 11.55 31.02 -6.72
C ASN A 251 12.80 30.14 -6.88
N GLY A 252 13.28 29.95 -8.11
CA GLY A 252 14.52 29.24 -8.37
C GLY A 252 14.50 27.75 -8.03
N ALA A 253 13.36 27.07 -8.11
CA ALA A 253 13.28 25.61 -8.09
C ALA A 253 14.17 25.03 -9.21
N ARG A 254 15.08 24.11 -8.89
CA ARG A 254 15.98 23.53 -9.90
C ARG A 254 15.26 22.54 -10.79
N ARG A 255 14.42 21.68 -10.22
CA ARG A 255 13.78 20.57 -10.92
C ARG A 255 12.29 20.50 -10.57
N VAL A 256 11.44 20.52 -11.60
CA VAL A 256 9.98 20.63 -11.48
C VAL A 256 9.29 19.59 -12.38
N LEU A 257 8.31 18.89 -11.82
CA LEU A 257 7.44 17.94 -12.51
C LEU A 257 6.08 18.57 -12.78
N CYS A 258 5.77 18.75 -14.07
CA CYS A 258 4.45 19.12 -14.55
C CYS A 258 3.66 17.84 -14.87
N ALA A 259 3.03 17.26 -13.84
CA ALA A 259 2.20 16.05 -13.94
C ALA A 259 0.75 16.39 -14.34
N ASP A 260 0.60 17.26 -15.35
CA ASP A 260 -0.67 17.84 -15.79
C ASP A 260 -1.35 17.00 -16.88
N ALA A 261 -2.69 17.02 -16.92
CA ALA A 261 -3.48 16.32 -17.92
C ALA A 261 -3.08 16.62 -19.39
N THR A 262 -3.45 15.70 -20.29
CA THR A 262 -3.30 15.89 -21.74
C THR A 262 -4.09 17.12 -22.19
N GLY A 263 -3.47 18.02 -22.96
CA GLY A 263 -4.06 19.30 -23.38
C GLY A 263 -3.72 20.51 -22.49
N ALA A 264 -3.18 20.33 -21.27
CA ALA A 264 -2.92 21.43 -20.34
C ALA A 264 -1.79 22.43 -20.74
N GLY A 265 -1.06 22.20 -21.83
CA GLY A 265 0.04 23.06 -22.27
C GLY A 265 1.41 22.79 -21.62
N LYS A 266 1.77 21.52 -21.36
CA LYS A 266 3.08 21.16 -20.77
C LYS A 266 4.29 21.65 -21.58
N THR A 267 4.24 21.60 -22.91
CA THR A 267 5.35 22.05 -23.77
C THR A 267 5.55 23.56 -23.72
N ILE A 268 4.46 24.35 -23.75
CA ILE A 268 4.56 25.82 -23.63
C ILE A 268 5.07 26.25 -22.24
N ILE A 269 4.73 25.53 -21.15
CA ILE A 269 5.34 25.74 -19.82
C ILE A 269 6.87 25.62 -19.89
N ALA A 270 7.37 24.56 -20.53
CA ALA A 270 8.80 24.31 -20.61
C ALA A 270 9.55 25.30 -21.52
N ALA A 271 8.99 25.61 -22.70
CA ALA A 271 9.54 26.62 -23.60
C ALA A 271 9.57 28.01 -22.95
N THR A 272 8.44 28.44 -22.35
CA THR A 272 8.33 29.75 -21.68
C THR A 272 9.29 29.88 -20.50
N THR A 273 9.47 28.80 -19.71
CA THR A 273 10.47 28.78 -18.63
C THR A 273 11.88 29.06 -19.16
N LYS A 274 12.28 28.46 -20.28
CA LYS A 274 13.59 28.73 -20.94
C LYS A 274 13.69 30.19 -21.37
N PHE A 275 12.68 30.70 -22.07
CA PHE A 275 12.67 32.08 -22.57
C PHE A 275 12.78 33.13 -21.46
N LEU A 276 12.07 32.92 -20.35
CA LEU A 276 12.09 33.84 -19.22
C LEU A 276 13.38 33.76 -18.40
N LEU A 277 14.03 32.59 -18.35
CA LEU A 277 15.40 32.49 -17.81
C LEU A 277 16.39 33.27 -18.69
N ASP A 278 16.28 33.19 -20.02
CA ASP A 278 17.15 33.92 -20.96
C ASP A 278 16.94 35.45 -20.95
N GLU A 279 15.69 35.89 -20.73
CA GLU A 279 15.31 37.29 -20.50
C GLU A 279 15.97 37.77 -19.19
N LYS A 280 15.70 37.09 -18.08
CA LYS A 280 16.22 37.43 -16.74
C LYS A 280 17.75 37.39 -16.64
N ARG A 281 18.42 36.53 -17.41
CA ARG A 281 19.89 36.43 -17.49
C ARG A 281 20.53 37.39 -18.49
N LYS A 282 19.74 38.08 -19.34
CA LYS A 282 20.22 38.87 -20.49
C LYS A 282 21.11 38.08 -21.47
N LYS A 283 21.03 36.74 -21.47
CA LYS A 283 21.84 35.83 -22.28
C LYS A 283 21.01 34.61 -22.66
N LYS A 284 21.12 34.14 -23.90
CA LYS A 284 20.54 32.85 -24.33
C LYS A 284 21.29 31.68 -23.70
N GLY A 285 20.56 30.76 -23.07
CA GLY A 285 21.06 29.45 -22.68
C GLY A 285 20.69 28.36 -23.69
N LYS A 286 21.49 27.29 -23.77
CA LYS A 286 21.15 26.09 -24.56
C LYS A 286 20.29 25.14 -23.72
N ALA A 287 19.20 24.61 -24.28
CA ALA A 287 18.33 23.63 -23.63
C ALA A 287 18.32 22.28 -24.36
N ILE A 288 18.53 21.18 -23.64
CA ILE A 288 18.38 19.82 -24.18
C ILE A 288 16.99 19.27 -23.89
N VAL A 289 16.32 18.71 -24.90
CA VAL A 289 14.96 18.18 -24.82
C VAL A 289 14.97 16.71 -25.22
N PHE A 290 14.63 15.85 -24.28
CA PHE A 290 14.41 14.43 -24.52
C PHE A 290 12.93 14.20 -24.79
N ALA A 291 12.61 13.82 -26.02
CA ALA A 291 11.24 13.78 -26.53
C ALA A 291 10.95 12.46 -27.25
N PRO A 292 9.68 11.99 -27.29
CA PRO A 292 9.26 11.04 -28.31
C PRO A 292 9.51 11.64 -29.70
N GLY A 293 9.87 10.82 -30.69
CA GLY A 293 10.23 11.26 -32.07
C GLY A 293 9.21 12.12 -32.85
N GLN A 294 8.08 12.44 -32.23
CA GLN A 294 6.91 13.09 -32.78
C GLN A 294 6.71 14.51 -32.28
N THR A 295 6.91 14.73 -30.97
CA THR A 295 6.81 16.07 -30.40
C THR A 295 7.94 16.94 -30.96
N MET A 296 9.07 16.31 -31.34
CA MET A 296 10.20 16.88 -32.08
C MET A 296 9.84 17.71 -33.32
N ASP A 297 9.09 17.12 -34.26
CA ASP A 297 8.71 17.76 -35.53
C ASP A 297 7.41 18.57 -35.43
N SER A 298 6.74 18.55 -34.27
CA SER A 298 5.52 19.31 -33.99
C SER A 298 5.79 20.39 -32.94
N VAL A 299 5.41 20.16 -31.68
CA VAL A 299 5.45 21.16 -30.61
C VAL A 299 6.85 21.64 -30.23
N TRP A 300 7.89 20.87 -30.52
CA TRP A 300 9.31 21.22 -30.32
C TRP A 300 10.01 21.70 -31.59
N SER A 301 9.28 21.90 -32.70
CA SER A 301 9.87 22.41 -33.95
C SER A 301 10.35 23.87 -33.81
N GLN A 302 11.28 24.29 -34.67
CA GLN A 302 11.74 25.68 -34.75
C GLN A 302 10.60 26.69 -34.93
N ALA A 303 9.62 26.35 -35.78
CA ALA A 303 8.44 27.18 -36.00
C ALA A 303 7.59 27.30 -34.72
N SER A 304 7.36 26.21 -34.00
CA SER A 304 6.60 26.24 -32.74
C SER A 304 7.34 26.97 -31.62
N MET A 305 8.66 26.74 -31.44
CA MET A 305 9.46 27.44 -30.42
C MET A 305 9.50 28.95 -30.67
N SER A 306 9.73 29.37 -31.91
CA SER A 306 9.74 30.81 -32.27
C SER A 306 8.34 31.42 -32.17
N SER A 307 7.29 30.70 -32.55
CA SER A 307 5.89 31.13 -32.38
C SER A 307 5.53 31.34 -30.91
N TYR A 308 5.93 30.43 -30.01
CA TYR A 308 5.70 30.59 -28.57
C TYR A 308 6.47 31.80 -27.99
N ALA A 309 7.70 32.04 -28.43
CA ALA A 309 8.48 33.19 -27.99
C ALA A 309 7.93 34.53 -28.51
N ALA A 310 7.63 34.62 -29.81
CA ALA A 310 7.04 35.80 -30.44
C ALA A 310 5.66 36.16 -29.85
N ASN A 311 4.84 35.15 -29.55
CA ASN A 311 3.55 35.37 -28.89
C ASN A 311 3.67 36.05 -27.52
N LEU A 312 4.75 35.79 -26.77
CA LEU A 312 4.98 36.39 -25.45
C LEU A 312 5.51 37.83 -25.51
N ASN A 313 5.71 38.38 -26.71
CA ASN A 313 6.23 39.72 -26.96
C ASN A 313 7.54 40.01 -26.18
N LEU A 314 8.42 39.01 -26.15
CA LEU A 314 9.75 39.04 -25.55
C LEU A 314 10.72 39.92 -26.34
N GLU A 315 11.90 40.19 -25.78
CA GLU A 315 13.03 40.79 -26.51
C GLU A 315 13.28 40.09 -27.86
N GLU A 316 13.54 40.83 -28.93
CA GLU A 316 13.65 40.32 -30.31
C GLU A 316 14.65 39.15 -30.44
N ARG A 317 15.79 39.24 -29.74
CA ARG A 317 16.79 38.16 -29.70
C ARG A 317 16.19 36.82 -29.26
N ILE A 318 15.18 36.82 -28.38
CA ILE A 318 14.52 35.62 -27.85
C ILE A 318 13.39 35.15 -28.76
N GLN A 319 12.74 36.05 -29.52
CA GLN A 319 11.65 35.66 -30.43
C GLN A 319 12.10 34.65 -31.50
N ASN A 320 13.33 34.77 -31.99
CA ASN A 320 13.94 33.82 -32.92
C ASN A 320 14.68 32.71 -32.15
N GLN A 321 14.18 31.48 -32.22
CA GLN A 321 14.77 30.31 -31.55
C GLN A 321 15.32 29.30 -32.56
N LYS A 322 16.61 28.94 -32.46
CA LYS A 322 17.25 27.95 -33.34
C LYS A 322 17.15 26.54 -32.76
N VAL A 323 16.65 25.57 -33.52
CA VAL A 323 16.38 24.21 -33.01
C VAL A 323 17.12 23.13 -33.81
N ALA A 324 17.99 22.39 -33.13
CA ALA A 324 18.68 21.22 -33.68
C ALA A 324 17.91 19.93 -33.36
N THR A 325 17.13 19.44 -34.32
CA THR A 325 16.34 18.19 -34.21
C THR A 325 17.19 16.96 -34.57
N ILE A 326 17.41 16.06 -33.60
CA ILE A 326 18.29 14.89 -33.70
C ILE A 326 17.49 13.59 -33.89
N SER A 327 17.23 13.22 -35.15
CA SER A 327 16.54 11.97 -35.52
C SER A 327 17.49 10.87 -35.99
N THR A 328 18.66 11.25 -36.49
CA THR A 328 19.75 10.42 -37.03
C THR A 328 21.07 10.87 -36.43
N TYR A 329 22.10 10.02 -36.46
CA TYR A 329 23.38 10.37 -35.84
C TYR A 329 24.11 11.53 -36.55
N SER A 330 23.89 11.69 -37.87
CA SER A 330 24.38 12.82 -38.65
C SER A 330 23.79 14.17 -38.22
N ASP A 331 22.61 14.17 -37.59
CA ASP A 331 21.95 15.42 -37.16
C ASP A 331 22.71 16.15 -36.04
N PHE A 332 23.62 15.48 -35.31
CA PHE A 332 24.47 16.16 -34.32
C PHE A 332 25.36 17.26 -34.95
N LYS A 333 25.59 17.23 -36.28
CA LYS A 333 26.26 18.30 -37.04
C LYS A 333 25.43 19.59 -37.19
N LYS A 334 24.15 19.57 -36.82
CA LYS A 334 23.25 20.75 -36.82
C LYS A 334 23.37 21.58 -35.54
N ILE A 335 24.18 21.15 -34.57
CA ILE A 335 24.41 21.84 -33.32
C ILE A 335 25.63 22.74 -33.49
N ASP A 336 25.44 24.02 -33.21
CA ASP A 336 26.46 25.06 -33.20
C ASP A 336 26.22 26.01 -32.00
N ASP A 337 26.90 27.15 -31.98
CA ASP A 337 26.85 28.09 -30.85
C ASP A 337 25.54 28.88 -30.75
N ASP A 338 24.85 29.13 -31.86
CA ASP A 338 23.55 29.80 -31.86
C ASP A 338 22.37 28.87 -31.50
N THR A 339 22.62 27.56 -31.32
CA THR A 339 21.57 26.57 -31.12
C THR A 339 20.90 26.72 -29.74
N ASP A 340 19.66 27.24 -29.72
CA ASP A 340 18.85 27.42 -28.50
C ASP A 340 18.34 26.09 -27.91
N PHE A 341 17.88 25.18 -28.77
CA PHE A 341 17.34 23.88 -28.35
C PHE A 341 17.99 22.71 -29.10
N ILE A 342 18.39 21.68 -28.34
CA ILE A 342 18.85 20.39 -28.87
C ILE A 342 17.76 19.37 -28.55
N VAL A 343 17.00 18.93 -29.55
CA VAL A 343 15.85 18.03 -29.35
C VAL A 343 16.22 16.63 -29.81
N ILE A 344 16.22 15.65 -28.91
CA ILE A 344 16.70 14.28 -29.15
C ILE A 344 15.58 13.26 -28.95
N ASN A 345 15.42 12.35 -29.91
CA ASN A 345 14.51 11.22 -29.76
C ASN A 345 15.05 10.24 -28.70
N TYR A 346 14.34 10.06 -27.59
CA TYR A 346 14.79 9.15 -26.52
C TYR A 346 14.89 7.68 -26.94
N ASP A 347 14.17 7.25 -28.00
CA ASP A 347 14.20 5.86 -28.48
C ASP A 347 15.61 5.44 -28.95
N LYS A 348 16.46 6.42 -29.32
CA LYS A 348 17.82 6.19 -29.82
C LYS A 348 18.76 5.62 -28.76
N PHE A 349 18.47 5.82 -27.47
CA PHE A 349 19.28 5.31 -26.36
C PHE A 349 19.05 3.82 -26.06
N GLY A 350 18.07 3.19 -26.71
CA GLY A 350 17.75 1.76 -26.56
C GLY A 350 18.29 0.85 -27.67
N LEU A 351 19.04 1.38 -28.65
CA LEU A 351 19.43 0.65 -29.86
C LEU A 351 20.49 -0.44 -29.62
N ASP A 352 21.32 -0.28 -28.59
CA ASP A 352 22.45 -1.16 -28.32
C ASP A 352 22.21 -2.08 -27.11
N ARG A 353 22.81 -3.27 -27.12
CA ARG A 353 22.76 -4.23 -25.99
C ARG A 353 23.49 -3.75 -24.75
N ASP A 354 24.46 -2.85 -24.92
CA ASP A 354 25.03 -2.04 -23.85
C ASP A 354 24.91 -0.57 -24.26
N TYR A 355 24.23 0.23 -23.43
CA TYR A 355 24.06 1.66 -23.69
C TYR A 355 25.38 2.42 -23.68
N LYS A 356 26.44 1.92 -23.02
CA LYS A 356 27.76 2.55 -23.05
C LYS A 356 28.43 2.49 -24.41
N ASN A 357 27.97 1.60 -25.30
CA ASN A 357 28.37 1.54 -26.71
C ASN A 357 27.49 2.39 -27.62
N ASN A 358 26.35 2.89 -27.12
CA ASN A 358 25.44 3.68 -27.92
C ASN A 358 26.03 5.07 -28.23
N ARG A 359 26.31 5.31 -29.52
CA ARG A 359 26.90 6.56 -30.01
C ARG A 359 26.04 7.82 -29.74
N TYR A 360 24.71 7.68 -29.73
CA TYR A 360 23.82 8.81 -29.41
C TYR A 360 23.96 9.18 -27.93
N TRP A 361 23.98 8.19 -27.04
CA TRP A 361 24.22 8.39 -25.60
C TRP A 361 25.57 9.08 -25.34
N ARG A 362 26.68 8.59 -25.91
CA ARG A 362 28.01 9.20 -25.73
C ARG A 362 28.02 10.70 -26.07
N ARG A 363 27.57 11.05 -27.28
CA ARG A 363 27.51 12.45 -27.72
C ARG A 363 26.52 13.28 -26.90
N THR A 364 25.47 12.67 -26.36
CA THR A 364 24.50 13.35 -25.47
C THR A 364 25.12 13.70 -24.13
N ILE A 365 25.95 12.82 -23.55
CA ILE A 365 26.64 13.06 -22.27
C ILE A 365 27.63 14.22 -22.37
N GLU A 366 28.36 14.34 -23.48
CA GLU A 366 29.22 15.49 -23.79
C GLU A 366 28.40 16.80 -23.78
N LEU A 367 27.28 16.82 -24.51
CA LEU A 367 26.39 17.99 -24.61
C LEU A 367 25.69 18.36 -23.29
N CYS A 368 25.57 17.44 -22.32
CA CYS A 368 24.96 17.74 -21.01
C CYS A 368 25.77 18.79 -20.21
N ASP A 369 27.08 18.86 -20.42
CA ASP A 369 27.92 19.84 -19.73
C ASP A 369 27.71 21.26 -20.33
N GLU A 370 27.43 21.36 -21.64
CA GLU A 370 27.20 22.61 -22.41
C GLU A 370 25.83 23.29 -22.21
N VAL A 371 24.85 22.62 -21.61
CA VAL A 371 23.46 23.13 -21.51
C VAL A 371 23.12 23.74 -20.14
N ASP A 372 22.14 24.64 -20.15
CA ASP A 372 21.58 25.31 -18.97
C ASP A 372 20.35 24.59 -18.39
N MET A 373 19.59 23.92 -19.26
CA MET A 373 18.29 23.35 -18.95
C MET A 373 18.08 22.01 -19.66
N ALA A 374 17.48 21.05 -18.96
CA ALA A 374 17.05 19.76 -19.49
C ALA A 374 15.52 19.61 -19.42
N VAL A 375 14.89 19.15 -20.50
CA VAL A 375 13.46 18.83 -20.53
C VAL A 375 13.28 17.34 -20.80
N PHE A 376 12.52 16.67 -19.94
CA PHE A 376 12.16 15.26 -20.09
C PHE A 376 10.68 15.19 -20.46
N ASP A 377 10.39 15.18 -21.77
CA ASP A 377 9.03 15.08 -22.30
C ASP A 377 8.54 13.62 -22.26
N GLU A 378 7.29 13.44 -21.86
CA GLU A 378 6.71 12.15 -21.42
C GLU A 378 7.64 11.36 -20.47
N ALA A 379 8.19 12.02 -19.44
CA ALA A 379 9.18 11.49 -18.49
C ALA A 379 8.84 10.13 -17.84
N HIS A 380 7.55 9.78 -17.77
CA HIS A 380 7.07 8.49 -17.26
C HIS A 380 7.49 7.29 -18.13
N THR A 381 7.96 7.52 -19.36
CA THR A 381 8.51 6.49 -20.26
C THR A 381 9.91 6.03 -19.83
N LEU A 382 10.66 6.88 -19.12
CA LEU A 382 12.08 6.70 -18.79
C LEU A 382 12.32 5.73 -17.62
N LYS A 383 11.28 5.01 -17.19
CA LYS A 383 11.28 4.12 -16.03
C LYS A 383 11.90 2.74 -16.29
N ASN A 384 12.27 2.09 -15.19
CA ASN A 384 12.79 0.71 -15.07
C ASN A 384 14.29 0.53 -15.43
N PRO A 385 15.21 0.60 -14.44
CA PRO A 385 16.66 0.49 -14.63
C PRO A 385 17.15 -0.90 -15.09
N SER A 386 16.26 -1.88 -15.28
CA SER A 386 16.62 -3.16 -15.91
C SER A 386 16.71 -3.11 -17.44
N LYS A 387 16.28 -2.00 -18.07
CA LYS A 387 16.38 -1.77 -19.52
C LYS A 387 17.49 -0.76 -19.85
N ASN A 388 18.09 -0.89 -21.03
CA ASN A 388 19.25 -0.08 -21.44
C ASN A 388 18.97 1.42 -21.52
N ALA A 389 17.87 1.85 -22.16
CA ALA A 389 17.54 3.26 -22.27
C ALA A 389 17.36 3.94 -20.88
N PRO A 390 16.59 3.40 -19.91
CA PRO A 390 16.57 3.92 -18.53
C PRO A 390 17.92 3.96 -17.79
N ARG A 391 18.88 3.08 -18.12
CA ARG A 391 20.25 3.17 -17.57
C ARG A 391 21.02 4.33 -18.19
N ALA A 392 20.93 4.49 -19.51
CA ALA A 392 21.48 5.64 -20.23
C ALA A 392 20.93 6.96 -19.66
N PHE A 393 19.62 7.02 -19.39
CA PHE A 393 18.99 8.15 -18.74
C PHE A 393 19.45 8.40 -17.33
N ALA A 394 19.71 7.37 -16.51
CA ALA A 394 20.25 7.58 -15.17
C ALA A 394 21.59 8.33 -15.20
N GLU A 395 22.49 8.03 -16.14
CA GLU A 395 23.74 8.80 -16.28
C GLU A 395 23.49 10.23 -16.82
N ILE A 396 22.53 10.44 -17.71
CA ILE A 396 22.08 11.78 -18.16
C ILE A 396 21.48 12.61 -17.00
N ILE A 397 20.69 11.97 -16.13
CA ILE A 397 20.09 12.60 -14.93
C ILE A 397 21.19 13.02 -13.95
N GLU A 398 22.17 12.15 -13.69
CA GLU A 398 23.33 12.49 -12.86
C GLU A 398 24.17 13.63 -13.46
N LYS A 399 24.31 13.69 -14.78
CA LYS A 399 25.03 14.76 -15.49
C LYS A 399 24.28 16.08 -15.60
N THR A 400 22.96 16.08 -15.37
CA THR A 400 22.12 17.29 -15.43
C THR A 400 21.55 17.71 -14.07
N LYS A 401 22.03 17.13 -12.96
CA LYS A 401 21.44 17.32 -11.61
C LYS A 401 21.58 18.73 -11.02
N ASP A 402 22.60 19.45 -11.44
CA ASP A 402 22.88 20.84 -11.09
C ASP A 402 22.11 21.85 -11.96
N LYS A 403 21.81 21.46 -13.21
CA LYS A 403 21.08 22.24 -14.22
C LYS A 403 19.60 22.43 -13.86
N ARG A 404 18.92 23.37 -14.53
CA ARG A 404 17.44 23.47 -14.49
C ARG A 404 16.84 22.24 -15.18
N ALA A 405 15.77 21.64 -14.64
CA ALA A 405 15.10 20.55 -15.34
C ALA A 405 13.57 20.51 -15.19
N LEU A 406 12.86 20.35 -16.30
CA LEU A 406 11.40 20.16 -16.31
C LEU A 406 11.05 18.75 -16.77
N LEU A 407 10.27 18.04 -15.95
CA LEU A 407 9.73 16.72 -16.25
C LEU A 407 8.27 16.89 -16.66
N LEU A 408 7.90 16.46 -17.85
CA LEU A 408 6.55 16.60 -18.39
C LEU A 408 5.89 15.23 -18.47
N THR A 409 4.70 15.06 -17.91
CA THR A 409 3.93 13.80 -18.02
C THR A 409 2.45 14.03 -17.77
N ALA A 410 1.57 13.27 -18.41
CA ALA A 410 0.15 13.22 -17.99
C ALA A 410 -0.10 12.25 -16.83
N THR A 411 0.80 11.28 -16.62
CA THR A 411 0.64 10.20 -15.64
C THR A 411 1.97 9.88 -14.97
N PRO A 412 2.27 10.43 -13.78
CA PRO A 412 3.48 10.10 -13.02
C PRO A 412 3.45 8.67 -12.43
N CYS A 413 2.26 8.05 -12.35
CA CYS A 413 2.07 6.64 -12.02
C CYS A 413 1.36 5.93 -13.20
N PRO A 414 2.05 5.67 -14.32
CA PRO A 414 1.40 5.21 -15.56
C PRO A 414 0.96 3.74 -15.53
N ASN A 415 1.72 2.85 -14.86
CA ASN A 415 1.43 1.41 -14.86
C ASN A 415 1.42 0.81 -13.45
N ARG A 416 2.40 1.14 -12.60
CA ARG A 416 2.61 0.52 -11.27
C ARG A 416 3.04 1.56 -10.24
N LEU A 417 2.71 1.36 -8.97
CA LEU A 417 3.03 2.33 -7.90
C LEU A 417 4.53 2.56 -7.75
N ARG A 418 5.32 1.50 -7.92
CA ARG A 418 6.79 1.57 -7.87
C ARG A 418 7.41 2.49 -8.93
N ASP A 419 6.69 2.80 -10.02
CA ASP A 419 7.18 3.67 -11.09
C ASP A 419 7.37 5.12 -10.60
N ILE A 420 6.62 5.54 -9.57
CA ILE A 420 6.74 6.85 -8.92
C ILE A 420 8.14 7.08 -8.34
N GLY A 421 8.79 6.02 -7.83
CA GLY A 421 10.14 6.11 -7.26
C GLY A 421 11.15 6.70 -8.23
N TYR A 422 11.10 6.28 -9.49
CA TYR A 422 12.04 6.78 -10.49
C TYR A 422 11.77 8.24 -10.84
N ILE A 423 10.51 8.69 -10.86
CA ILE A 423 10.16 10.10 -11.03
C ILE A 423 10.67 10.95 -9.85
N LEU A 424 10.56 10.44 -8.61
CA LEU A 424 11.10 11.08 -7.42
C LEU A 424 12.65 11.17 -7.46
N TYR A 425 13.32 10.11 -7.93
CA TYR A 425 14.76 10.13 -8.22
C TYR A 425 15.10 11.21 -9.26
N MET A 426 14.41 11.24 -10.40
CA MET A 426 14.65 12.24 -11.45
C MET A 426 14.42 13.69 -10.99
N LEU A 427 13.54 13.91 -10.01
CA LEU A 427 13.27 15.21 -9.40
C LEU A 427 14.40 15.67 -8.47
N ASN A 428 14.95 14.78 -7.64
CA ASN A 428 15.97 15.13 -6.65
C ASN A 428 17.12 14.09 -6.61
N PRO A 429 17.87 13.89 -7.72
CA PRO A 429 18.89 12.84 -7.82
C PRO A 429 20.05 13.03 -6.81
N GLN A 430 20.31 14.27 -6.39
CA GLN A 430 21.34 14.65 -5.42
C GLN A 430 20.98 14.35 -3.95
N ASP A 431 19.69 14.16 -3.63
CA ASP A 431 19.23 13.91 -2.26
C ASP A 431 19.21 12.40 -2.00
N LYS A 432 19.98 11.96 -1.00
CA LYS A 432 20.16 10.54 -0.64
C LYS A 432 18.84 9.79 -0.42
N ARG A 433 17.77 10.46 0.04
CA ARG A 433 16.45 9.84 0.23
C ARG A 433 15.80 9.44 -1.09
N PHE A 434 15.98 10.23 -2.14
CA PHE A 434 15.38 10.00 -3.45
C PHE A 434 16.34 9.25 -4.40
N ALA A 435 17.66 9.49 -4.29
CA ALA A 435 18.72 8.80 -5.03
C ALA A 435 18.59 7.27 -4.98
N LYS A 436 18.23 6.72 -3.81
CA LYS A 436 18.02 5.27 -3.61
C LYS A 436 17.00 4.65 -4.58
N TYR A 437 16.05 5.43 -5.11
CA TYR A 437 15.01 4.94 -6.03
C TYR A 437 15.48 4.76 -7.49
N LYS A 438 16.74 5.13 -7.78
CA LYS A 438 17.43 4.68 -9.00
C LYS A 438 17.48 3.15 -9.07
N ASP A 439 17.75 2.49 -7.95
CA ASP A 439 18.02 1.04 -7.88
C ASP A 439 17.03 0.26 -6.98
N THR A 440 16.41 0.94 -6.00
CA THR A 440 15.48 0.33 -5.03
C THR A 440 14.01 0.55 -5.45
N PRO A 441 13.15 -0.50 -5.49
CA PRO A 441 11.72 -0.34 -5.75
C PRO A 441 11.04 0.57 -4.70
N PHE A 442 10.30 1.58 -5.16
CA PHE A 442 9.50 2.44 -4.30
C PHE A 442 8.28 1.69 -3.77
N VAL A 443 8.14 1.65 -2.44
CA VAL A 443 6.98 1.07 -1.76
C VAL A 443 6.08 2.20 -1.30
N TYR A 444 5.03 2.48 -2.08
CA TYR A 444 4.19 3.68 -1.94
C TYR A 444 3.67 3.93 -0.52
N ASN A 445 3.19 2.91 0.20
CA ASN A 445 2.69 3.07 1.58
C ASN A 445 3.78 3.31 2.64
N LEU A 446 5.05 3.01 2.35
CA LEU A 446 6.16 3.18 3.29
C LEU A 446 6.85 4.55 3.16
N ASP A 447 6.75 5.21 2.00
CA ASP A 447 7.30 6.55 1.79
C ASP A 447 6.32 7.43 0.98
N THR A 448 5.04 7.44 1.37
CA THR A 448 4.02 8.32 0.72
C THR A 448 4.32 9.80 0.97
N SER A 449 5.00 10.11 2.09
CA SER A 449 5.51 11.44 2.41
C SER A 449 6.47 11.98 1.34
N ALA A 450 7.27 11.13 0.68
CA ALA A 450 8.18 11.56 -0.39
C ALA A 450 7.48 12.34 -1.52
N ILE A 451 6.22 11.98 -1.83
CA ILE A 451 5.40 12.69 -2.82
C ILE A 451 4.90 14.03 -2.24
N ARG A 452 4.45 14.05 -0.98
CA ARG A 452 4.01 15.27 -0.29
C ARG A 452 5.13 16.30 -0.18
N ASP A 453 6.35 15.84 0.12
CA ASP A 453 7.51 16.71 0.31
C ASP A 453 7.88 17.46 -0.97
N VAL A 454 7.83 16.80 -2.14
CA VAL A 454 8.09 17.45 -3.43
C VAL A 454 6.91 18.31 -3.90
N MET A 455 5.67 17.99 -3.54
CA MET A 455 4.52 18.89 -3.76
C MET A 455 4.66 20.17 -2.91
N LEU A 456 4.94 20.03 -1.60
CA LEU A 456 5.10 21.17 -0.69
C LEU A 456 6.27 22.10 -1.04
N LYS A 457 7.34 21.54 -1.63
CA LYS A 457 8.50 22.29 -2.14
C LYS A 457 8.27 22.97 -3.50
N GLY A 458 7.06 22.90 -4.08
CA GLY A 458 6.79 23.46 -5.41
C GLY A 458 7.53 22.72 -6.53
N GLN A 459 7.81 21.42 -6.36
CA GLN A 459 8.51 20.58 -7.35
C GLN A 459 7.59 19.60 -8.08
N TRP A 460 6.36 19.37 -7.62
CA TRP A 460 5.39 18.46 -8.27
C TRP A 460 4.02 19.15 -8.35
N PHE A 461 3.62 19.49 -9.58
CA PHE A 461 2.31 20.07 -9.90
C PHE A 461 1.40 19.07 -10.62
N MET A 462 0.09 19.19 -10.43
CA MET A 462 -0.91 18.31 -11.06
C MET A 462 -2.17 19.07 -11.45
N PHE A 463 -2.32 19.35 -12.73
CA PHE A 463 -3.55 19.88 -13.31
C PHE A 463 -4.48 18.75 -13.79
N SER A 464 -5.76 18.79 -13.42
CA SER A 464 -6.71 17.71 -13.71
C SER A 464 -7.37 17.86 -15.08
N LYS A 465 -7.99 16.79 -15.61
CA LYS A 465 -8.64 16.83 -16.93
C LYS A 465 -9.94 17.64 -16.87
N GLU A 466 -10.69 17.48 -15.78
CA GLU A 466 -11.86 18.29 -15.42
C GLU A 466 -11.53 19.80 -15.34
N ALA A 467 -10.34 20.16 -14.86
CA ALA A 467 -9.88 21.55 -14.84
C ALA A 467 -9.44 22.06 -16.22
N VAL A 468 -8.84 21.20 -17.07
CA VAL A 468 -8.60 21.51 -18.50
C VAL A 468 -9.92 21.74 -19.23
N GLU A 469 -10.94 20.91 -18.99
CA GLU A 469 -12.26 21.07 -19.59
C GLU A 469 -12.89 22.42 -19.24
N ARG A 470 -12.85 22.79 -17.95
CA ARG A 470 -13.34 24.10 -17.49
C ARG A 470 -12.59 25.28 -18.09
N ILE A 471 -11.25 25.29 -18.05
CA ILE A 471 -10.43 26.46 -18.44
C ILE A 471 -10.36 26.67 -19.94
N PHE A 472 -10.36 25.59 -20.73
CA PHE A 472 -10.28 25.69 -22.18
C PHE A 472 -11.66 25.63 -22.87
N GLY A 473 -12.75 25.65 -22.10
CA GLY A 473 -14.13 25.60 -22.63
C GLY A 473 -14.36 24.38 -23.52
N LEU A 474 -13.86 23.22 -23.12
CA LEU A 474 -13.98 22.02 -23.95
C LEU A 474 -15.44 21.53 -24.01
N PRO A 475 -15.90 21.02 -25.17
CA PRO A 475 -17.24 20.46 -25.30
C PRO A 475 -17.43 19.21 -24.44
N SER A 476 -18.67 18.72 -24.34
CA SER A 476 -18.98 17.58 -23.48
C SER A 476 -18.32 16.31 -24.01
N ILE A 477 -17.89 15.47 -23.06
CA ILE A 477 -17.40 14.12 -23.37
C ILE A 477 -18.34 13.07 -22.80
N HIS A 478 -18.96 12.31 -23.69
CA HIS A 478 -19.88 11.23 -23.37
C HIS A 478 -19.10 9.92 -23.33
N LYS A 479 -18.72 9.47 -22.14
CA LYS A 479 -18.00 8.20 -21.92
C LYS A 479 -18.76 7.30 -20.94
N PRO A 480 -18.65 5.95 -21.04
CA PRO A 480 -19.27 5.04 -20.09
C PRO A 480 -18.75 5.27 -18.67
N LYS A 481 -19.66 5.40 -17.71
CA LYS A 481 -19.40 5.60 -16.28
C LYS A 481 -19.14 4.28 -15.54
N ASP A 482 -19.74 3.20 -16.01
CA ASP A 482 -19.53 1.85 -15.52
C ASP A 482 -19.78 0.81 -16.64
N SER A 483 -19.60 -0.47 -16.31
CA SER A 483 -19.69 -1.56 -17.28
C SER A 483 -21.08 -1.79 -17.91
N SER A 484 -22.16 -1.21 -17.36
CA SER A 484 -23.49 -1.29 -17.95
C SER A 484 -23.67 -0.39 -19.18
N GLU A 485 -22.93 0.72 -19.26
CA GLU A 485 -22.98 1.70 -20.37
C GLU A 485 -22.08 1.30 -21.57
N LEU A 486 -21.46 0.11 -21.55
CA LEU A 486 -20.61 -0.38 -22.64
C LEU A 486 -21.40 -0.75 -23.90
N VAL A 487 -20.78 -0.63 -25.07
CA VAL A 487 -21.39 -1.05 -26.35
C VAL A 487 -21.22 -2.56 -26.50
N TYR A 488 -22.29 -3.28 -26.17
CA TYR A 488 -22.31 -4.74 -26.15
C TYR A 488 -22.61 -5.37 -27.52
N LEU A 489 -21.70 -6.23 -27.98
CA LEU A 489 -21.80 -6.98 -29.24
C LEU A 489 -22.08 -8.47 -28.99
N GLN A 490 -22.92 -9.07 -29.81
CA GLN A 490 -23.35 -10.46 -29.62
C GLN A 490 -22.36 -11.41 -30.28
N MET A 491 -21.85 -12.39 -29.53
CA MET A 491 -21.08 -13.51 -30.08
C MET A 491 -22.03 -14.57 -30.63
N ASN A 492 -21.69 -15.10 -31.81
CA ASN A 492 -22.32 -16.31 -32.33
C ASN A 492 -21.80 -17.55 -31.55
N ASP A 493 -22.43 -18.70 -31.76
CA ASP A 493 -22.15 -19.89 -30.96
C ASP A 493 -20.75 -20.46 -31.23
N GLN A 494 -20.20 -20.28 -32.43
CA GLN A 494 -18.84 -20.68 -32.78
C GLN A 494 -17.78 -19.81 -32.06
N GLU A 495 -17.95 -18.49 -32.08
CA GLU A 495 -17.13 -17.52 -31.34
C GLU A 495 -17.20 -17.79 -29.83
N ALA A 496 -18.39 -18.09 -29.31
CA ALA A 496 -18.61 -18.45 -27.90
C ALA A 496 -17.88 -19.75 -27.53
N GLN A 497 -17.96 -20.79 -28.35
CA GLN A 497 -17.22 -22.04 -28.15
C GLN A 497 -15.69 -21.85 -28.24
N GLU A 498 -15.20 -21.04 -29.18
CA GLU A 498 -13.77 -20.75 -29.30
C GLU A 498 -13.24 -20.03 -28.04
N TYR A 499 -13.95 -18.98 -27.59
CA TYR A 499 -13.60 -18.27 -26.36
C TYR A 499 -13.66 -19.21 -25.14
N PHE A 500 -14.72 -20.02 -25.03
CA PHE A 500 -14.88 -20.99 -23.94
C PHE A 500 -13.74 -22.01 -23.89
N LYS A 501 -13.34 -22.60 -25.03
CA LYS A 501 -12.22 -23.56 -25.13
C LYS A 501 -10.91 -22.98 -24.59
N ILE A 502 -10.64 -21.71 -24.86
CA ILE A 502 -9.44 -21.00 -24.37
C ILE A 502 -9.60 -20.62 -22.89
N TRP A 503 -10.78 -20.12 -22.50
CA TRP A 503 -11.05 -19.64 -21.14
C TRP A 503 -10.98 -20.79 -20.12
N ARG A 504 -11.63 -21.93 -20.45
CA ARG A 504 -11.84 -23.13 -19.62
C ARG A 504 -10.71 -23.36 -18.62
N PRO A 505 -10.95 -23.39 -17.29
CA PRO A 505 -9.89 -23.40 -16.29
C PRO A 505 -8.81 -24.45 -16.57
N SER A 506 -7.60 -23.97 -16.86
CA SER A 506 -6.42 -24.77 -17.24
C SER A 506 -5.20 -23.85 -17.38
N GLY A 507 -3.99 -24.38 -17.16
CA GLY A 507 -2.73 -23.65 -17.36
C GLY A 507 -2.62 -22.30 -16.60
N SER A 508 -1.77 -21.40 -17.12
CA SER A 508 -1.63 -20.05 -16.58
C SER A 508 -2.59 -19.07 -17.25
N VAL A 509 -3.36 -18.33 -16.44
CA VAL A 509 -4.26 -17.25 -16.92
C VAL A 509 -3.52 -16.27 -17.83
N GLY A 510 -2.27 -15.90 -17.49
CA GLY A 510 -1.49 -14.92 -18.26
C GLY A 510 -1.20 -15.35 -19.72
N GLN A 511 -1.08 -16.66 -19.98
CA GLN A 511 -0.87 -17.20 -21.32
C GLN A 511 -2.15 -17.16 -22.17
N LYS A 512 -3.33 -17.14 -21.53
CA LYS A 512 -4.65 -17.14 -22.19
C LYS A 512 -5.15 -15.76 -22.59
N LEU A 513 -4.67 -14.70 -21.94
CA LEU A 513 -5.17 -13.33 -22.17
C LEU A 513 -5.10 -12.92 -23.65
N TYR A 514 -3.99 -13.20 -24.35
CA TYR A 514 -3.85 -12.83 -25.76
C TYR A 514 -4.77 -13.65 -26.70
N PRO A 515 -4.83 -14.99 -26.62
CA PRO A 515 -5.82 -15.76 -27.39
C PRO A 515 -7.27 -15.36 -27.12
N LEU A 516 -7.68 -15.14 -25.86
CA LEU A 516 -9.03 -14.68 -25.51
C LEU A 516 -9.37 -13.34 -26.17
N ARG A 517 -8.45 -12.37 -26.11
CA ARG A 517 -8.62 -11.07 -26.77
C ARG A 517 -8.80 -11.18 -28.28
N LYS A 518 -8.11 -12.13 -28.92
CA LYS A 518 -8.24 -12.37 -30.37
C LYS A 518 -9.66 -12.83 -30.75
N VAL A 519 -10.29 -13.72 -29.98
CA VAL A 519 -11.67 -14.17 -30.26
C VAL A 519 -12.66 -13.02 -30.09
N LEU A 520 -12.53 -12.24 -29.01
CA LEU A 520 -13.34 -11.03 -28.80
C LEU A 520 -13.15 -10.02 -29.93
N MET A 521 -11.92 -9.86 -30.45
CA MET A 521 -11.65 -8.97 -31.58
C MET A 521 -12.30 -9.45 -32.88
N ASN A 522 -12.28 -10.75 -33.19
CA ASN A 522 -12.97 -11.29 -34.37
C ASN A 522 -14.46 -10.97 -34.34
N ASN A 523 -15.10 -11.15 -33.17
CA ASN A 523 -16.51 -10.81 -32.94
C ASN A 523 -16.80 -9.31 -33.18
N LYS A 524 -15.88 -8.43 -32.76
CA LYS A 524 -15.98 -6.99 -32.93
C LYS A 524 -15.81 -6.57 -34.38
N ILE A 525 -14.82 -7.13 -35.10
CA ILE A 525 -14.61 -6.89 -36.53
C ILE A 525 -15.89 -7.22 -37.32
N ARG A 526 -16.49 -8.40 -37.09
CA ARG A 526 -17.73 -8.84 -37.76
C ARG A 526 -18.92 -7.88 -37.60
N GLN A 527 -18.91 -7.03 -36.57
CA GLN A 527 -20.02 -6.12 -36.25
C GLN A 527 -19.64 -4.63 -36.37
N ILE A 528 -18.39 -4.29 -36.68
CA ILE A 528 -17.93 -2.89 -36.67
C ILE A 528 -18.57 -2.04 -37.77
N GLU A 529 -18.95 -2.65 -38.90
CA GLU A 529 -19.76 -2.02 -39.94
C GLU A 529 -21.11 -1.54 -39.36
N SER A 530 -21.84 -2.41 -38.67
CA SER A 530 -23.13 -2.08 -38.06
C SER A 530 -23.00 -0.99 -36.99
N ILE A 531 -21.93 -1.02 -36.20
CA ILE A 531 -21.62 0.03 -35.21
C ILE A 531 -21.39 1.36 -35.93
N ALA A 532 -20.55 1.38 -36.96
CA ALA A 532 -20.23 2.59 -37.71
C ALA A 532 -21.47 3.19 -38.40
N ARG A 533 -22.37 2.36 -38.95
CA ARG A 533 -23.64 2.81 -39.54
C ARG A 533 -24.57 3.52 -38.55
N LYS A 534 -24.52 3.22 -37.25
CA LYS A 534 -25.36 3.89 -36.23
C LYS A 534 -25.04 5.36 -36.02
N PHE A 535 -23.84 5.80 -36.41
CA PHE A 535 -23.38 7.17 -36.20
C PHE A 535 -22.81 7.83 -37.46
N ALA A 536 -22.60 7.10 -38.56
CA ALA A 536 -22.15 7.68 -39.83
C ALA A 536 -23.12 8.76 -40.34
N ASN A 537 -22.65 10.01 -40.36
CA ASN A 537 -23.33 11.17 -40.94
C ASN A 537 -22.27 12.15 -41.50
N GLU A 538 -22.71 13.21 -42.18
CA GLU A 538 -21.79 14.12 -42.88
C GLU A 538 -20.94 14.98 -41.93
N ASN A 539 -21.49 15.44 -40.80
CA ASN A 539 -20.80 16.31 -39.84
C ASN A 539 -20.08 15.57 -38.71
N GLN A 540 -19.74 14.30 -38.93
CA GLN A 540 -19.08 13.45 -37.95
C GLN A 540 -17.79 12.81 -38.48
N GLN A 541 -16.86 12.56 -37.58
CA GLN A 541 -15.67 11.75 -37.82
C GLN A 541 -15.53 10.61 -36.81
N ALA A 542 -15.01 9.46 -37.26
CA ALA A 542 -14.83 8.27 -36.41
C ALA A 542 -13.34 7.96 -36.17
N ILE A 543 -12.97 7.71 -34.91
CA ILE A 543 -11.63 7.26 -34.52
C ILE A 543 -11.78 5.85 -33.95
N ILE A 544 -11.20 4.84 -34.60
CA ILE A 544 -11.28 3.44 -34.17
C ILE A 544 -9.94 3.04 -33.57
N TYR A 545 -9.90 2.87 -32.24
CA TYR A 545 -8.72 2.40 -31.53
C TYR A 545 -8.72 0.88 -31.36
N THR A 546 -7.59 0.24 -31.67
CA THR A 546 -7.33 -1.16 -31.32
C THR A 546 -5.91 -1.35 -30.81
N SER A 547 -5.74 -2.12 -29.73
CA SER A 547 -4.40 -2.39 -29.19
C SER A 547 -3.73 -3.61 -29.87
N LEU A 548 -4.48 -4.36 -30.69
CA LEU A 548 -3.99 -5.46 -31.52
C LEU A 548 -3.72 -5.00 -32.95
N LYS A 549 -2.48 -5.17 -33.43
CA LYS A 549 -2.10 -4.80 -34.80
C LYS A 549 -2.24 -5.95 -35.81
N LYS A 550 -1.47 -7.03 -35.60
CA LYS A 550 -1.25 -8.11 -36.60
C LYS A 550 -2.56 -8.82 -36.93
N GLY A 551 -3.02 -8.67 -38.17
CA GLY A 551 -4.24 -9.31 -38.69
C GLY A 551 -5.56 -8.65 -38.27
N ILE A 552 -5.53 -7.48 -37.63
CA ILE A 552 -6.73 -6.81 -37.08
C ILE A 552 -7.03 -5.48 -37.80
N VAL A 553 -6.02 -4.63 -38.00
CA VAL A 553 -6.19 -3.26 -38.52
C VAL A 553 -6.76 -3.23 -39.94
N LYS A 554 -6.28 -4.09 -40.85
CA LYS A 554 -6.78 -4.15 -42.24
C LYS A 554 -8.23 -4.66 -42.34
N PRO A 555 -8.63 -5.75 -41.64
CA PRO A 555 -10.04 -6.12 -41.56
C PRO A 555 -10.94 -5.00 -41.02
N ILE A 556 -10.52 -4.29 -39.96
CA ILE A 556 -11.27 -3.13 -39.46
C ILE A 556 -11.42 -2.05 -40.55
N GLN A 557 -10.36 -1.72 -41.29
CA GLN A 557 -10.42 -0.76 -42.39
C GLN A 557 -11.44 -1.18 -43.45
N ALA A 558 -11.37 -2.43 -43.92
CA ALA A 558 -12.26 -2.95 -44.97
C ALA A 558 -13.75 -2.90 -44.56
N GLU A 559 -14.07 -3.25 -43.31
CA GLU A 559 -15.44 -3.15 -42.77
C GLU A 559 -15.93 -1.69 -42.66
N LEU A 560 -15.04 -0.75 -42.33
CA LEU A 560 -15.38 0.67 -42.27
C LEU A 560 -15.54 1.31 -43.67
N GLU A 561 -14.79 0.85 -44.67
CA GLU A 561 -14.91 1.35 -46.05
C GLU A 561 -16.26 1.02 -46.69
N LYS A 562 -16.94 -0.06 -46.26
CA LYS A 562 -18.35 -0.35 -46.62
C LYS A 562 -19.34 0.70 -46.10
N VAL A 563 -18.94 1.53 -45.13
CA VAL A 563 -19.78 2.57 -44.52
C VAL A 563 -19.37 3.96 -45.02
N TYR A 564 -18.07 4.24 -45.07
CA TYR A 564 -17.54 5.58 -45.37
C TYR A 564 -17.07 5.77 -46.82
N GLY A 565 -17.03 4.70 -47.62
CA GLY A 565 -16.49 4.69 -48.98
C GLY A 565 -15.02 4.25 -49.04
N HIS A 566 -14.64 3.60 -50.13
CA HIS A 566 -13.28 3.14 -50.40
C HIS A 566 -12.29 4.32 -50.39
N GLY A 567 -11.15 4.17 -49.71
CA GLY A 567 -10.13 5.21 -49.58
C GLY A 567 -10.49 6.37 -48.63
N ARG A 568 -11.68 6.36 -48.00
CA ARG A 568 -12.13 7.37 -47.02
C ARG A 568 -11.79 6.99 -45.57
N VAL A 569 -11.09 5.88 -45.37
CA VAL A 569 -10.64 5.37 -44.08
C VAL A 569 -9.11 5.29 -44.04
N ALA A 570 -8.47 6.06 -43.16
CA ALA A 570 -7.02 6.06 -42.99
C ALA A 570 -6.56 5.07 -41.90
N ILE A 571 -5.28 4.66 -41.94
CA ILE A 571 -4.63 3.88 -40.87
C ILE A 571 -3.48 4.69 -40.27
N ILE A 572 -3.37 4.71 -38.95
CA ILE A 572 -2.18 5.17 -38.21
C ILE A 572 -1.70 4.06 -37.28
N ASP A 573 -0.58 3.41 -37.66
CA ASP A 573 0.04 2.34 -36.87
C ASP A 573 1.58 2.41 -36.85
N GLY A 574 2.18 1.39 -36.22
CA GLY A 574 3.62 1.31 -36.01
C GLY A 574 4.49 1.07 -37.25
N ASP A 575 3.92 0.72 -38.42
CA ASP A 575 4.70 0.61 -39.67
C ASP A 575 4.94 1.99 -40.32
N ILE A 576 4.16 3.00 -39.94
CA ILE A 576 4.37 4.37 -40.40
C ILE A 576 5.50 5.00 -39.57
N HIS A 577 6.75 4.64 -39.85
CA HIS A 577 7.91 5.17 -39.10
C HIS A 577 8.13 6.68 -39.29
N ASN A 578 7.66 7.26 -40.40
CA ASN A 578 7.75 8.70 -40.67
C ASN A 578 6.63 9.46 -39.94
N PHE A 579 6.97 10.23 -38.92
CA PHE A 579 5.97 11.00 -38.16
C PHE A 579 5.26 12.08 -38.98
N LYS A 580 5.96 12.79 -39.88
CA LYS A 580 5.33 13.79 -40.77
C LYS A 580 4.23 13.16 -41.63
N ARG A 581 4.37 11.89 -42.02
CA ARG A 581 3.30 11.13 -42.70
C ARG A 581 2.10 10.86 -41.78
N LYS A 582 2.31 10.51 -40.50
CA LYS A 582 1.21 10.39 -39.52
C LYS A 582 0.46 11.72 -39.34
N VAL A 583 1.19 12.83 -39.21
CA VAL A 583 0.61 14.19 -39.12
C VAL A 583 -0.15 14.57 -40.38
N GLY A 584 0.37 14.23 -41.57
CA GLY A 584 -0.34 14.46 -42.83
C GLY A 584 -1.67 13.72 -42.91
N LEU A 585 -1.70 12.43 -42.50
CA LEU A 585 -2.94 11.65 -42.40
C LEU A 585 -3.91 12.24 -41.38
N ALA A 586 -3.41 12.70 -40.22
CA ALA A 586 -4.21 13.37 -39.21
C ALA A 586 -4.83 14.68 -39.74
N LYS A 587 -4.05 15.57 -40.38
CA LYS A 587 -4.58 16.81 -40.98
C LYS A 587 -5.68 16.54 -42.01
N LYS A 588 -5.47 15.58 -42.90
CA LYS A 588 -6.47 15.12 -43.88
C LYS A 588 -7.73 14.59 -43.21
N PHE A 589 -7.59 13.86 -42.11
CA PHE A 589 -8.71 13.49 -41.25
C PHE A 589 -9.41 14.76 -40.72
N GLN A 590 -8.74 15.65 -39.98
CA GLN A 590 -9.34 16.89 -39.42
C GLN A 590 -10.08 17.74 -40.47
N GLN A 591 -9.53 17.85 -41.69
CA GLN A 591 -10.13 18.55 -42.83
C GLN A 591 -11.40 17.84 -43.34
N GLY A 592 -11.45 16.51 -43.28
CA GLY A 592 -12.60 15.69 -43.66
C GLY A 592 -12.37 14.82 -44.90
N ASP A 593 -11.14 14.75 -45.42
CA ASP A 593 -10.74 13.84 -46.51
C ASP A 593 -10.88 12.37 -46.09
N TYR A 594 -10.62 12.09 -44.81
CA TYR A 594 -10.90 10.81 -44.19
C TYR A 594 -12.06 10.96 -43.20
N LYS A 595 -13.15 10.19 -43.40
CA LYS A 595 -14.29 10.17 -42.46
C LYS A 595 -13.99 9.31 -41.24
N ALA A 596 -13.15 8.29 -41.39
CA ALA A 596 -12.70 7.44 -40.28
C ALA A 596 -11.18 7.25 -40.27
N ILE A 597 -10.63 6.97 -39.10
CA ILE A 597 -9.22 6.64 -38.92
C ILE A 597 -9.04 5.47 -37.94
N VAL A 598 -8.31 4.44 -38.36
CA VAL A 598 -8.02 3.24 -37.57
C VAL A 598 -6.63 3.38 -36.96
N CYS A 599 -6.55 3.36 -35.65
CA CYS A 599 -5.33 3.67 -34.92
C CYS A 599 -4.94 2.56 -33.94
N THR A 600 -3.63 2.33 -33.81
CA THR A 600 -3.07 1.40 -32.81
C THR A 600 -2.38 2.12 -31.65
N GLY A 601 -1.56 1.44 -30.84
CA GLY A 601 -0.79 2.01 -29.71
C GLY A 601 0.09 3.23 -30.06
N VAL A 602 0.26 3.51 -31.36
CA VAL A 602 0.72 4.79 -31.95
C VAL A 602 -0.21 5.99 -31.64
N MET A 603 -1.30 5.78 -30.89
CA MET A 603 -2.09 6.84 -30.25
C MET A 603 -1.58 7.21 -28.85
N GLY A 604 -0.70 6.43 -28.22
CA GLY A 604 0.02 6.82 -27.01
C GLY A 604 1.09 7.90 -27.26
N GLU A 605 1.16 8.38 -28.50
CA GLU A 605 2.36 8.91 -29.12
C GLU A 605 2.30 10.46 -29.17
N GLY A 606 1.24 11.12 -29.66
CA GLY A 606 1.19 12.60 -29.66
C GLY A 606 0.06 13.25 -30.48
N ILE A 607 -0.25 12.61 -31.60
CA ILE A 607 -1.07 13.07 -32.73
C ILE A 607 -2.37 13.78 -32.30
N ASP A 608 -2.62 14.95 -32.89
CA ASP A 608 -3.89 15.68 -32.76
C ASP A 608 -4.95 15.10 -33.71
N LEU A 609 -6.14 14.85 -33.19
CA LEU A 609 -7.31 14.36 -33.94
C LEU A 609 -8.58 15.12 -33.53
N SER A 610 -8.43 16.34 -33.01
CA SER A 610 -9.54 17.28 -32.84
C SER A 610 -10.05 17.75 -34.22
N CYS A 611 -11.37 17.84 -34.40
CA CYS A 611 -12.02 18.03 -35.70
C CYS A 611 -12.82 19.34 -35.79
N GLY A 612 -12.56 20.30 -34.89
CA GLY A 612 -13.23 21.60 -34.89
C GLY A 612 -14.72 21.48 -34.57
N ASN A 613 -15.55 21.93 -35.52
CA ASN A 613 -17.02 21.94 -35.43
C ASN A 613 -17.67 20.61 -35.87
N LYS A 614 -16.91 19.51 -35.90
CA LYS A 614 -17.43 18.17 -36.23
C LYS A 614 -17.46 17.30 -34.97
N ARG A 615 -18.56 16.59 -34.78
CA ARG A 615 -18.68 15.55 -33.74
C ARG A 615 -17.62 14.47 -33.95
N VAL A 616 -17.04 13.94 -32.88
CA VAL A 616 -16.07 12.84 -32.95
C VAL A 616 -16.52 11.64 -32.14
N ASP A 617 -16.57 10.47 -32.78
CA ASP A 617 -16.90 9.20 -32.16
C ASP A 617 -15.64 8.33 -32.06
N LEU A 618 -15.11 8.24 -30.83
CA LEU A 618 -13.96 7.44 -30.45
C LEU A 618 -14.41 6.02 -30.06
N VAL A 619 -14.26 5.06 -30.97
CA VAL A 619 -14.56 3.65 -30.75
C VAL A 619 -13.32 2.93 -30.21
N ILE A 620 -13.36 2.56 -28.93
CA ILE A 620 -12.33 1.76 -28.26
C ILE A 620 -12.72 0.29 -28.39
N THR A 621 -12.07 -0.43 -29.32
CA THR A 621 -12.40 -1.84 -29.59
C THR A 621 -12.00 -2.80 -28.47
N GLU A 622 -11.00 -2.47 -27.65
CA GLU A 622 -10.64 -3.22 -26.45
C GLU A 622 -10.47 -2.26 -25.29
N PRO A 623 -11.10 -2.49 -24.13
CA PRO A 623 -10.84 -1.69 -22.94
C PRO A 623 -9.35 -1.72 -22.58
N CYS A 624 -8.78 -0.55 -22.33
CA CYS A 624 -7.40 -0.42 -21.85
C CYS A 624 -7.27 -1.09 -20.47
N ILE A 625 -6.05 -1.50 -20.07
CA ILE A 625 -5.77 -1.94 -18.68
C ILE A 625 -4.97 -0.89 -17.86
N THR A 626 -4.46 0.14 -18.55
CA THR A 626 -3.71 1.24 -17.92
C THR A 626 -4.49 2.55 -18.10
N PRO A 627 -4.73 3.32 -17.02
CA PRO A 627 -5.36 4.63 -17.13
C PRO A 627 -4.59 5.60 -18.04
N ARG A 628 -3.26 5.47 -18.12
CA ARG A 628 -2.44 6.24 -19.06
C ARG A 628 -2.94 6.10 -20.49
N GLU A 629 -3.07 4.88 -20.98
CA GLU A 629 -3.47 4.60 -22.36
C GLU A 629 -4.85 5.21 -22.65
N TYR A 630 -5.82 4.98 -21.76
CA TYR A 630 -7.18 5.52 -21.84
C TYR A 630 -7.20 7.06 -21.88
N LEU A 631 -6.48 7.72 -20.96
CA LEU A 631 -6.40 9.19 -20.89
C LEU A 631 -5.63 9.80 -22.07
N GLN A 632 -4.60 9.11 -22.60
CA GLN A 632 -3.89 9.53 -23.81
C GLN A 632 -4.80 9.40 -25.05
N LEU A 633 -5.63 8.36 -25.14
CA LEU A 633 -6.60 8.14 -26.23
C LEU A 633 -7.71 9.18 -26.26
N ILE A 634 -8.41 9.35 -25.14
CA ILE A 634 -9.46 10.37 -24.99
C ILE A 634 -8.91 11.77 -25.27
N GLY A 635 -7.71 12.06 -24.78
CA GLY A 635 -7.03 13.32 -25.01
C GLY A 635 -6.53 13.56 -26.45
N ARG A 636 -6.85 12.72 -27.44
CA ARG A 636 -6.56 12.98 -28.87
C ARG A 636 -7.64 13.82 -29.56
N PRO A 637 -8.93 13.45 -29.55
CA PRO A 637 -10.00 14.33 -29.99
C PRO A 637 -10.40 15.36 -28.92
N HIS A 638 -10.41 15.00 -27.63
CA HIS A 638 -10.95 15.87 -26.57
C HIS A 638 -9.87 16.78 -25.98
N ARG A 639 -9.54 17.84 -26.72
CA ARG A 639 -8.48 18.82 -26.43
C ARG A 639 -8.82 20.20 -27.03
N PRO A 640 -8.12 21.29 -26.63
CA PRO A 640 -8.32 22.60 -27.23
C PRO A 640 -8.19 22.54 -28.75
N GLY A 641 -9.18 23.10 -29.46
CA GLY A 641 -9.36 22.95 -30.92
C GLY A 641 -10.63 22.19 -31.29
N GLN A 642 -11.08 21.25 -30.45
CA GLN A 642 -12.40 20.62 -30.59
C GLN A 642 -13.49 21.54 -30.02
N ARG A 643 -14.59 21.71 -30.76
CA ARG A 643 -15.74 22.57 -30.40
C ARG A 643 -17.06 21.81 -30.29
N GLU A 644 -17.18 20.66 -30.96
CA GLU A 644 -18.33 19.75 -30.84
C GLU A 644 -18.08 18.58 -29.89
N ASP A 645 -19.16 17.98 -29.39
CA ASP A 645 -19.13 16.88 -28.43
C ASP A 645 -18.33 15.65 -28.92
N VAL A 646 -17.70 14.96 -27.96
CA VAL A 646 -16.91 13.74 -28.19
C VAL A 646 -17.60 12.55 -27.52
N TYR A 647 -17.91 11.53 -28.31
CA TYR A 647 -18.54 10.29 -27.83
C TYR A 647 -17.50 9.15 -27.76
N VAL A 648 -17.37 8.50 -26.61
CA VAL A 648 -16.42 7.42 -26.37
C VAL A 648 -17.16 6.10 -26.24
N HIS A 649 -17.11 5.30 -27.31
CA HIS A 649 -17.77 4.00 -27.40
C HIS A 649 -16.78 2.88 -27.04
N VAL A 650 -16.90 2.32 -25.85
CA VAL A 650 -16.06 1.18 -25.44
C VAL A 650 -16.78 -0.13 -25.78
N LEU A 651 -16.20 -0.94 -26.67
CA LEU A 651 -16.80 -2.18 -27.15
C LEU A 651 -16.52 -3.35 -26.20
N SER A 652 -17.54 -4.17 -25.95
CA SER A 652 -17.46 -5.39 -25.15
C SER A 652 -18.26 -6.50 -25.81
N SER A 653 -17.70 -7.70 -25.94
CA SER A 653 -18.47 -8.85 -26.46
C SER A 653 -19.22 -9.57 -25.33
N LYS A 654 -20.44 -10.04 -25.61
CA LYS A 654 -21.28 -10.87 -24.74
C LYS A 654 -21.92 -12.02 -25.51
N SER A 655 -22.31 -13.08 -24.80
CA SER A 655 -23.21 -14.11 -25.32
C SER A 655 -23.83 -14.89 -24.16
N LYS A 656 -25.16 -15.02 -24.18
CA LYS A 656 -25.89 -15.86 -23.22
C LYS A 656 -25.44 -17.33 -23.31
N TYR A 657 -25.10 -17.81 -24.50
CA TYR A 657 -24.61 -19.18 -24.69
C TYR A 657 -23.21 -19.36 -24.07
N LEU A 658 -22.31 -18.38 -24.24
CA LEU A 658 -21.02 -18.38 -23.52
C LEU A 658 -21.22 -18.34 -22.00
N GLU A 659 -22.14 -17.51 -21.50
CA GLU A 659 -22.46 -17.46 -20.06
C GLU A 659 -22.96 -18.81 -19.54
N THR A 660 -23.83 -19.49 -20.30
CA THR A 660 -24.31 -20.85 -19.98
C THR A 660 -23.15 -21.85 -19.94
N LEU A 661 -22.27 -21.87 -20.95
CA LEU A 661 -21.10 -22.75 -20.98
C LEU A 661 -20.16 -22.49 -19.78
N MET A 662 -19.88 -21.22 -19.47
CA MET A 662 -19.03 -20.83 -18.34
C MET A 662 -19.67 -21.22 -17.00
N ARG A 663 -20.98 -21.03 -16.81
CA ARG A 663 -21.70 -21.47 -15.61
C ARG A 663 -21.70 -22.99 -15.47
N ALA A 664 -21.90 -23.72 -16.57
CA ALA A 664 -21.87 -25.18 -16.58
C ALA A 664 -20.48 -25.73 -16.21
N GLU A 665 -19.41 -25.16 -16.74
CA GLU A 665 -18.03 -25.54 -16.38
C GLU A 665 -17.69 -25.20 -14.93
N ILE A 666 -18.10 -24.02 -14.42
CA ILE A 666 -17.92 -23.68 -12.99
C ILE A 666 -18.74 -24.63 -12.10
N ALA A 667 -19.96 -25.00 -12.48
CA ALA A 667 -20.76 -25.96 -11.75
C ALA A 667 -20.13 -27.37 -11.75
N ALA A 668 -19.63 -27.83 -12.91
CA ALA A 668 -18.92 -29.10 -13.04
C ALA A 668 -17.63 -29.12 -12.21
N LEU A 669 -16.88 -28.01 -12.16
CA LEU A 669 -15.69 -27.88 -11.30
C LEU A 669 -16.04 -27.73 -9.82
N GLU A 670 -17.15 -27.07 -9.48
CA GLU A 670 -17.71 -27.07 -8.11
C GLU A 670 -18.10 -28.48 -7.66
N GLU A 671 -18.56 -29.33 -8.58
CA GLU A 671 -18.91 -30.73 -8.32
C GLU A 671 -17.66 -31.62 -8.25
N GLU A 672 -16.79 -31.62 -9.27
CA GLU A 672 -15.52 -32.38 -9.36
C GLU A 672 -14.66 -32.15 -8.12
N TYR A 673 -14.43 -30.88 -7.78
CA TYR A 673 -13.62 -30.50 -6.63
C TYR A 673 -14.43 -30.42 -5.32
N ASN A 674 -15.75 -30.66 -5.38
CA ASN A 674 -16.70 -30.50 -4.29
C ASN A 674 -16.44 -29.20 -3.50
N VAL A 675 -16.63 -28.04 -4.13
CA VAL A 675 -16.45 -26.68 -3.57
C VAL A 675 -17.59 -25.73 -3.92
N LYS A 676 -17.62 -24.55 -3.29
CA LYS A 676 -18.35 -23.40 -3.83
C LYS A 676 -17.37 -22.30 -4.20
N PHE A 677 -17.40 -21.89 -5.46
CA PHE A 677 -16.58 -20.85 -6.05
C PHE A 677 -17.26 -19.50 -5.86
N ARG A 678 -16.51 -18.53 -5.30
CA ARG A 678 -16.80 -17.09 -5.18
C ARG A 678 -18.27 -16.69 -5.46
N ARG A 679 -19.13 -16.62 -4.42
CA ARG A 679 -20.58 -16.30 -4.55
C ARG A 679 -20.94 -15.10 -5.43
N ASN A 680 -20.07 -14.10 -5.52
CA ASN A 680 -20.30 -12.86 -6.28
C ASN A 680 -19.65 -12.90 -7.69
N TRP A 681 -19.18 -14.05 -8.15
CA TRP A 681 -18.63 -14.22 -9.50
C TRP A 681 -19.74 -14.20 -10.56
N GLN A 682 -19.44 -13.54 -11.68
CA GLN A 682 -20.33 -13.40 -12.83
C GLN A 682 -19.60 -13.92 -14.07
N PRO A 683 -20.23 -14.76 -14.92
CA PRO A 683 -19.64 -15.14 -16.19
C PRO A 683 -19.62 -13.92 -17.10
N THR A 684 -18.41 -13.40 -17.33
CA THR A 684 -18.18 -12.17 -18.09
C THR A 684 -16.99 -12.38 -19.02
N THR A 685 -16.79 -11.49 -19.98
CA THR A 685 -15.59 -11.51 -20.82
C THR A 685 -14.48 -10.67 -20.18
N ILE A 686 -13.23 -10.94 -20.57
CA ILE A 686 -12.07 -10.17 -20.09
C ILE A 686 -12.12 -8.68 -20.49
N ASP A 687 -12.98 -8.27 -21.43
CA ASP A 687 -13.25 -6.86 -21.71
C ASP A 687 -13.79 -6.14 -20.45
N ILE A 688 -14.81 -6.73 -19.80
CA ILE A 688 -15.44 -6.17 -18.60
C ILE A 688 -14.42 -6.05 -17.46
N ASP A 689 -13.58 -7.07 -17.27
CA ASP A 689 -12.48 -7.01 -16.29
C ASP A 689 -11.50 -5.87 -16.58
N ARG A 690 -11.05 -5.73 -17.84
CA ARG A 690 -10.09 -4.69 -18.23
C ARG A 690 -10.65 -3.30 -18.00
N PHE A 691 -11.92 -3.08 -18.37
CA PHE A 691 -12.63 -1.83 -18.12
C PHE A 691 -12.71 -1.51 -16.62
N ASN A 692 -13.20 -2.46 -15.81
CA ASN A 692 -13.34 -2.29 -14.36
C ASN A 692 -11.99 -2.05 -13.66
N ILE A 693 -10.91 -2.70 -14.10
CA ILE A 693 -9.55 -2.47 -13.61
C ILE A 693 -9.10 -1.04 -13.92
N THR A 694 -9.32 -0.54 -15.14
CA THR A 694 -8.93 0.83 -15.54
C THR A 694 -9.70 1.89 -14.78
N GLU A 695 -11.02 1.79 -14.69
CA GLU A 695 -11.86 2.73 -13.92
C GLU A 695 -11.48 2.74 -12.43
N ALA A 696 -11.28 1.57 -11.82
CA ALA A 696 -10.87 1.48 -10.42
C ALA A 696 -9.45 2.06 -10.18
N LYS A 697 -8.50 1.84 -11.09
CA LYS A 697 -7.17 2.48 -11.02
C LYS A 697 -7.24 4.00 -11.23
N GLN A 698 -8.04 4.48 -12.17
CA GLN A 698 -8.24 5.93 -12.37
C GLN A 698 -8.80 6.56 -11.09
N ARG A 699 -9.82 5.95 -10.49
CA ARG A 699 -10.39 6.39 -9.21
C ARG A 699 -9.35 6.41 -8.09
N ILE A 700 -8.53 5.36 -7.93
CA ILE A 700 -7.44 5.33 -6.93
C ILE A 700 -6.42 6.46 -7.20
N PHE A 701 -6.05 6.68 -8.47
CA PHE A 701 -5.12 7.74 -8.84
C PHE A 701 -5.67 9.13 -8.50
N GLU A 702 -6.93 9.40 -8.82
CA GLU A 702 -7.57 10.69 -8.58
C GLU A 702 -7.90 10.94 -7.11
N GLU A 703 -8.35 9.91 -6.40
CA GLU A 703 -8.80 10.05 -5.02
C GLU A 703 -7.65 10.00 -4.00
N ALA A 704 -6.60 9.22 -4.27
CA ALA A 704 -5.51 9.00 -3.32
C ALA A 704 -4.13 9.43 -3.84
N ILE A 705 -3.73 9.07 -5.07
CA ILE A 705 -2.35 9.35 -5.55
C ILE A 705 -2.14 10.84 -5.85
N ARG A 706 -3.11 11.52 -6.48
CA ARG A 706 -3.15 12.99 -6.64
C ARG A 706 -3.13 13.77 -5.31
N ARG A 707 -3.35 13.06 -4.20
CA ARG A 707 -3.36 13.56 -2.83
C ARG A 707 -2.22 12.95 -2.00
N ALA A 708 -1.35 12.11 -2.56
CA ALA A 708 -0.34 11.37 -1.80
C ALA A 708 -0.90 10.74 -0.49
N LEU A 709 -2.06 10.10 -0.57
CA LEU A 709 -2.69 9.38 0.55
C LEU A 709 -2.30 7.89 0.52
N PRO A 710 -2.06 7.23 1.66
CA PRO A 710 -1.74 5.81 1.71
C PRO A 710 -2.90 4.95 1.19
N LEU A 711 -2.58 3.76 0.67
CA LEU A 711 -3.54 2.86 0.02
C LEU A 711 -3.79 1.59 0.83
N PRO A 712 -5.05 1.13 0.96
CA PRO A 712 -5.34 -0.24 1.39
C PRO A 712 -4.59 -1.27 0.55
N LYS A 713 -4.17 -2.39 1.17
CA LYS A 713 -3.30 -3.40 0.54
C LYS A 713 -3.81 -3.92 -0.81
N ASP A 714 -5.13 -4.04 -0.97
CA ASP A 714 -5.73 -4.53 -2.23
C ASP A 714 -5.85 -3.45 -3.30
N MET A 715 -6.03 -2.17 -2.93
CA MET A 715 -5.91 -1.04 -3.86
C MET A 715 -4.47 -0.90 -4.37
N ALA A 716 -3.48 -1.10 -3.49
CA ALA A 716 -2.08 -1.09 -3.88
C ALA A 716 -1.73 -2.21 -4.88
N LYS A 717 -2.20 -3.44 -4.63
CA LYS A 717 -2.09 -4.55 -5.61
C LYS A 717 -2.78 -4.22 -6.94
N LEU A 718 -3.96 -3.61 -6.90
CA LEU A 718 -4.72 -3.26 -8.11
C LEU A 718 -3.93 -2.28 -8.99
N MET A 719 -3.30 -1.28 -8.36
CA MET A 719 -2.44 -0.33 -9.06
C MET A 719 -1.18 -0.95 -9.69
N ASP A 720 -0.75 -2.14 -9.27
CA ASP A 720 0.45 -2.82 -9.81
C ASP A 720 0.16 -3.83 -10.95
N ILE A 721 -1.11 -4.00 -11.34
CA ILE A 721 -1.55 -4.81 -12.51
C ILE A 721 -1.08 -4.15 -13.81
N ASP A 722 -0.65 -4.93 -14.81
CA ASP A 722 -0.45 -4.43 -16.19
C ASP A 722 -0.60 -5.54 -17.25
N ASP A 723 -0.50 -5.18 -18.53
CA ASP A 723 -0.64 -6.13 -19.65
C ASP A 723 0.58 -7.07 -19.86
N SER A 724 1.54 -7.13 -18.92
CA SER A 724 2.69 -8.05 -19.05
C SER A 724 2.32 -9.50 -18.73
N GLN A 725 2.73 -10.44 -19.59
CA GLN A 725 2.35 -11.86 -19.52
C GLN A 725 2.88 -12.61 -18.26
N ASN A 726 3.87 -12.05 -17.55
CA ASN A 726 4.69 -12.77 -16.55
C ASN A 726 4.34 -12.50 -15.08
N SER A 727 3.27 -11.77 -14.74
CA SER A 727 2.97 -11.46 -13.34
C SER A 727 1.88 -12.35 -12.72
N GLN A 728 2.21 -13.04 -11.62
CA GLN A 728 1.24 -13.77 -10.76
C GLN A 728 0.17 -12.83 -10.15
N THR A 729 0.39 -11.52 -10.19
CA THR A 729 -0.58 -10.47 -9.84
C THR A 729 -1.73 -10.37 -10.85
N ASN A 730 -1.47 -10.57 -12.15
CA ASN A 730 -2.49 -10.40 -13.20
C ASN A 730 -3.54 -11.53 -13.19
N SER A 731 -3.17 -12.75 -12.79
CA SER A 731 -4.10 -13.89 -12.72
C SER A 731 -5.18 -13.77 -11.64
N ARG A 732 -5.01 -12.86 -10.66
CA ARG A 732 -6.02 -12.57 -9.61
C ARG A 732 -6.83 -11.31 -9.88
N ALA A 733 -6.46 -10.53 -10.90
CA ALA A 733 -7.07 -9.26 -11.25
C ALA A 733 -8.32 -9.42 -12.11
N HIS A 734 -8.26 -10.32 -13.09
CA HIS A 734 -9.34 -10.60 -14.02
C HIS A 734 -10.39 -11.50 -13.33
N SER A 735 -11.47 -10.88 -12.84
CA SER A 735 -12.51 -11.55 -12.07
C SER A 735 -13.26 -12.61 -12.88
N SER A 736 -13.38 -12.44 -14.21
CA SER A 736 -13.96 -13.42 -15.13
C SER A 736 -13.09 -14.65 -15.33
N THR A 737 -11.76 -14.52 -15.17
CA THR A 737 -10.83 -15.64 -15.34
C THR A 737 -10.76 -16.50 -14.10
N VAL A 738 -10.71 -17.82 -14.32
CA VAL A 738 -10.69 -18.79 -13.24
C VAL A 738 -9.59 -19.82 -13.48
N SER A 739 -8.85 -20.16 -12.44
CA SER A 739 -7.77 -21.15 -12.49
C SER A 739 -8.18 -22.46 -11.84
N LEU A 740 -7.71 -23.60 -12.37
CA LEU A 740 -7.77 -24.87 -11.63
C LEU A 740 -7.04 -24.77 -10.30
N ASP A 741 -6.03 -23.92 -10.17
CA ASP A 741 -5.37 -23.69 -8.88
C ASP A 741 -6.28 -22.95 -7.89
N ASP A 742 -7.26 -22.18 -8.33
CA ASP A 742 -8.26 -21.61 -7.42
C ASP A 742 -9.25 -22.67 -6.96
N PHE A 743 -9.67 -23.59 -7.83
CA PHE A 743 -10.49 -24.75 -7.43
C PHE A 743 -9.69 -25.71 -6.55
N LYS A 744 -8.50 -26.16 -6.95
CA LYS A 744 -7.58 -26.97 -6.14
C LYS A 744 -7.19 -26.28 -4.85
N LYS A 745 -7.06 -24.95 -4.82
CA LYS A 745 -6.84 -24.21 -3.57
C LYS A 745 -8.12 -24.18 -2.74
N LEU A 746 -9.28 -23.86 -3.30
CA LEU A 746 -10.57 -23.89 -2.60
C LEU A 746 -10.96 -25.30 -2.17
N ALA A 747 -10.45 -26.34 -2.80
CA ALA A 747 -10.68 -27.76 -2.55
C ALA A 747 -9.54 -28.40 -1.79
N LYS A 748 -8.42 -27.70 -1.59
CA LYS A 748 -7.44 -27.95 -0.53
C LYS A 748 -7.78 -27.14 0.72
N GLU A 749 -8.48 -26.03 0.56
CA GLU A 749 -9.12 -25.23 1.61
C GLU A 749 -10.46 -25.81 2.00
N LYS A 750 -11.16 -26.53 1.11
CA LYS A 750 -12.35 -27.37 1.38
C LYS A 750 -12.05 -28.86 1.26
N GLU A 751 -10.81 -29.29 1.12
CA GLU A 751 -10.35 -30.51 1.78
C GLU A 751 -9.99 -30.09 3.19
N LYS A 752 -9.22 -29.02 3.45
CA LYS A 752 -9.18 -28.46 4.81
C LYS A 752 -10.58 -28.19 5.37
N ASN A 753 -11.59 -27.77 4.59
CA ASN A 753 -12.98 -27.60 5.03
C ASN A 753 -13.95 -28.76 4.66
N ASN A 754 -13.51 -29.92 4.12
CA ASN A 754 -14.29 -31.19 4.00
C ASN A 754 -13.68 -32.29 4.89
N PHE A 755 -12.35 -32.34 4.96
CA PHE A 755 -11.56 -32.74 6.13
C PHE A 755 -11.72 -31.77 7.33
N PHE A 756 -12.49 -30.67 7.23
CA PHE A 756 -13.30 -30.08 8.33
C PHE A 756 -14.81 -30.02 7.99
N GLY A 757 -15.37 -30.74 7.00
CA GLY A 757 -16.76 -30.59 6.47
C GLY A 757 -17.62 -31.86 6.36
N LYS A 758 -17.16 -32.93 5.70
CA LYS A 758 -17.52 -34.29 6.16
C LYS A 758 -16.95 -34.57 7.56
N ASN A 759 -15.93 -33.79 7.91
CA ASN A 759 -15.41 -33.55 9.24
C ASN A 759 -15.99 -32.27 9.91
N VAL A 760 -17.11 -31.65 9.46
CA VAL A 760 -17.79 -30.59 10.28
C VAL A 760 -18.42 -31.28 11.49
N ASN A 761 -18.84 -32.55 11.31
CA ASN A 761 -19.15 -33.49 12.38
C ASN A 761 -17.88 -34.01 13.11
N ARG A 762 -16.67 -33.55 12.76
CA ARG A 762 -15.39 -33.83 13.44
C ARG A 762 -14.71 -32.54 13.93
N CYS A 763 -15.47 -31.81 14.74
CA CYS A 763 -14.98 -30.94 15.83
C CYS A 763 -14.31 -29.60 15.48
N SER A 764 -15.05 -28.53 15.78
CA SER A 764 -14.62 -27.48 16.71
C SER A 764 -13.15 -27.05 16.66
N ASN A 765 -12.78 -26.24 15.66
CA ASN A 765 -11.52 -25.48 15.71
C ASN A 765 -11.64 -24.20 16.57
N LEU A 766 -11.98 -24.49 17.83
CA LEU A 766 -11.55 -23.79 19.03
C LEU A 766 -12.02 -22.35 19.17
N LYS A 767 -13.33 -22.22 18.98
CA LYS A 767 -14.15 -21.31 19.80
C LYS A 767 -15.25 -22.10 20.53
N GLY A 768 -15.02 -22.41 21.80
CA GLY A 768 -15.92 -23.10 22.73
C GLY A 768 -16.52 -24.47 22.33
N GLN A 769 -15.83 -25.57 22.66
CA GLN A 769 -16.34 -26.83 23.26
C GLN A 769 -15.62 -28.12 22.78
N LYS A 770 -15.31 -28.97 23.78
CA LYS A 770 -14.82 -30.37 23.79
C LYS A 770 -14.13 -30.95 22.52
N TYR A 771 -12.84 -31.22 22.68
CA TYR A 771 -12.07 -32.42 22.30
C TYR A 771 -12.23 -33.04 20.89
N ASN A 772 -11.12 -33.13 20.14
CA ASN A 772 -11.04 -33.83 18.84
C ASN A 772 -10.06 -35.04 18.88
N PRO A 773 -10.52 -36.29 18.70
CA PRO A 773 -9.67 -37.49 18.68
C PRO A 773 -8.64 -37.61 17.54
N ASN A 774 -8.63 -36.72 16.53
CA ASN A 774 -7.71 -36.82 15.38
C ASN A 774 -6.49 -35.88 15.44
N VAL A 775 -6.51 -34.88 16.34
CA VAL A 775 -5.28 -34.18 16.78
C VAL A 775 -4.26 -35.20 17.34
N LEU A 776 -4.78 -36.29 17.88
CA LEU A 776 -4.01 -37.41 18.42
C LEU A 776 -3.35 -38.31 17.37
N ALA A 777 -3.59 -38.24 16.06
CA ALA A 777 -2.85 -39.13 15.16
C ALA A 777 -1.33 -38.82 15.16
N PRO A 778 -0.86 -37.58 14.88
CA PRO A 778 0.56 -37.26 15.02
C PRO A 778 1.04 -37.26 16.48
N LEU A 779 0.24 -36.70 17.40
CA LEU A 779 0.64 -36.58 18.81
C LEU A 779 0.68 -37.93 19.54
N VAL A 780 -0.21 -38.88 19.25
CA VAL A 780 -0.10 -40.26 19.81
C VAL A 780 0.94 -41.08 19.09
N ILE A 781 1.40 -40.72 17.89
CA ILE A 781 2.58 -41.41 17.35
C ILE A 781 3.88 -40.80 17.92
N ASP A 782 3.96 -39.48 18.12
CA ASP A 782 5.08 -38.80 18.80
C ASP A 782 5.17 -39.15 20.31
N TYR A 783 4.05 -39.37 21.00
CA TYR A 783 4.00 -39.78 22.42
C TYR A 783 3.82 -41.28 22.65
N GLY A 784 3.29 -42.03 21.67
CA GLY A 784 2.92 -43.45 21.81
C GLY A 784 4.10 -44.42 21.79
N ASN A 785 5.26 -43.96 21.31
CA ASN A 785 6.52 -44.67 21.47
C ASN A 785 7.22 -44.18 22.75
N LYS A 786 7.42 -45.12 23.69
CA LYS A 786 7.91 -44.93 25.07
C LYS A 786 9.28 -44.24 25.15
N GLU A 787 10.13 -44.38 24.15
CA GLU A 787 11.47 -43.78 24.10
C GLU A 787 11.43 -42.41 23.40
N SER A 788 10.65 -42.29 22.32
CA SER A 788 10.70 -41.12 21.42
C SER A 788 10.25 -39.79 22.04
N TRP A 789 9.32 -39.83 23.01
CA TRP A 789 8.77 -38.62 23.62
C TRP A 789 9.78 -37.86 24.49
N LYS A 790 10.80 -38.55 25.04
CA LYS A 790 11.87 -37.94 25.87
C LYS A 790 12.70 -36.89 25.11
N TYR A 791 12.61 -36.92 23.77
CA TYR A 791 13.27 -35.98 22.84
C TYR A 791 12.32 -34.90 22.30
N SER A 792 11.09 -34.82 22.82
CA SER A 792 10.10 -33.82 22.42
C SER A 792 10.31 -32.48 23.12
N THR A 793 9.85 -31.40 22.49
CA THR A 793 9.82 -30.06 23.10
C THR A 793 8.97 -30.02 24.38
N ALA A 794 7.95 -30.86 24.49
CA ALA A 794 7.16 -30.98 25.71
C ALA A 794 7.94 -31.64 26.85
N ALA A 795 8.71 -32.70 26.59
CA ALA A 795 9.59 -33.28 27.60
C ALA A 795 10.62 -32.26 28.12
N GLU A 796 11.15 -31.40 27.25
CA GLU A 796 12.09 -30.36 27.66
C GLU A 796 11.41 -29.26 28.52
N SER A 797 10.21 -28.80 28.16
CA SER A 797 9.41 -27.90 29.01
C SER A 797 9.10 -28.52 30.38
N ASN A 798 8.81 -29.82 30.42
CA ASN A 798 8.55 -30.54 31.68
C ASN A 798 9.83 -30.72 32.52
N ARG A 799 11.00 -31.02 31.92
CA ARG A 799 12.30 -31.06 32.63
C ARG A 799 12.63 -29.72 33.28
N VAL A 800 12.39 -28.61 32.59
CA VAL A 800 12.55 -27.26 33.14
C VAL A 800 11.58 -27.04 34.31
N ALA A 801 10.32 -27.47 34.20
CA ALA A 801 9.37 -27.40 35.31
C ALA A 801 9.79 -28.25 36.52
N VAL A 802 10.28 -29.47 36.34
CA VAL A 802 10.81 -30.31 37.45
C VAL A 802 11.98 -29.63 38.16
N ASN A 803 12.91 -29.04 37.41
CA ASN A 803 14.04 -28.30 38.00
C ASN A 803 13.56 -27.03 38.73
N LEU A 804 12.61 -26.27 38.18
CA LEU A 804 11.98 -25.17 38.89
C LEU A 804 11.34 -25.61 40.22
N ILE A 805 10.65 -26.75 40.25
CA ILE A 805 10.07 -27.31 41.47
C ILE A 805 11.17 -27.63 42.50
N LYS A 806 12.26 -28.31 42.09
CA LYS A 806 13.42 -28.59 42.96
C LYS A 806 13.99 -27.31 43.59
N GLU A 807 14.23 -26.29 42.79
CA GLU A 807 14.84 -25.05 43.26
C GLU A 807 13.87 -24.21 44.10
N LEU A 808 12.57 -24.22 43.80
CA LEU A 808 11.54 -23.57 44.62
C LEU A 808 11.42 -24.25 46.00
N GLU A 809 11.47 -25.58 46.09
CA GLU A 809 11.45 -26.29 47.38
C GLU A 809 12.68 -25.95 48.23
N LYS A 810 13.88 -25.91 47.61
CA LYS A 810 15.12 -25.51 48.28
C LYS A 810 15.07 -24.05 48.77
N ALA A 811 14.60 -23.13 47.93
CA ALA A 811 14.58 -21.70 48.26
C ALA A 811 13.54 -21.37 49.35
N ASN A 812 12.33 -21.91 49.24
CA ASN A 812 11.26 -21.67 50.22
C ASN A 812 11.39 -22.53 51.49
N LYS A 813 12.29 -23.55 51.51
CA LYS A 813 12.40 -24.58 52.56
C LYS A 813 11.08 -25.34 52.82
N ILE A 814 10.26 -25.52 51.78
CA ILE A 814 8.94 -26.16 51.85
C ILE A 814 8.90 -27.33 50.86
N ARG A 815 8.42 -28.51 51.29
CA ARG A 815 8.10 -29.62 50.38
C ARG A 815 6.72 -29.41 49.76
N TYR A 816 6.67 -29.16 48.46
CA TYR A 816 5.46 -29.04 47.66
C TYR A 816 4.95 -30.42 47.24
N SER A 817 4.34 -31.14 48.19
CA SER A 817 3.94 -32.54 48.03
C SER A 817 2.76 -32.80 47.07
N SER A 818 2.01 -31.76 46.66
CA SER A 818 0.79 -31.90 45.85
C SER A 818 0.78 -30.97 44.64
N ILE A 819 0.64 -31.57 43.45
CA ILE A 819 0.68 -30.92 42.14
C ILE A 819 -0.61 -31.23 41.37
N ALA A 820 -1.17 -30.25 40.68
CA ALA A 820 -2.15 -30.46 39.61
C ALA A 820 -1.55 -30.07 38.25
N ASP A 821 -1.70 -30.92 37.25
CA ASP A 821 -1.16 -30.72 35.89
C ASP A 821 -2.30 -30.53 34.89
N LEU A 822 -2.50 -29.29 34.43
CA LEU A 822 -3.59 -28.85 33.57
C LEU A 822 -3.20 -28.96 32.09
N GLY A 823 -3.81 -29.90 31.38
CA GLY A 823 -3.40 -30.28 30.02
C GLY A 823 -2.22 -31.25 30.03
N SER A 824 -2.20 -32.15 31.04
CA SER A 824 -1.10 -33.07 31.35
C SER A 824 -0.63 -34.01 30.23
N GLY A 825 -1.43 -34.19 29.16
CA GLY A 825 -1.11 -35.13 28.09
C GLY A 825 -0.86 -36.54 28.65
N PRO A 826 0.18 -37.26 28.20
CA PRO A 826 0.51 -38.61 28.68
C PRO A 826 1.33 -38.58 29.99
N ALA A 827 1.00 -37.66 30.92
CA ALA A 827 1.65 -37.45 32.22
C ALA A 827 3.18 -37.29 32.19
N CYS A 828 3.69 -36.48 31.24
CA CYS A 828 5.12 -36.19 31.11
C CYS A 828 5.75 -35.68 32.42
N LEU A 829 5.05 -34.81 33.16
CA LEU A 829 5.56 -34.25 34.41
C LEU A 829 5.74 -35.31 35.49
N ALA A 830 4.74 -36.16 35.72
CA ALA A 830 4.77 -37.19 36.76
C ALA A 830 5.87 -38.24 36.52
N ARG A 831 6.09 -38.60 35.25
CA ARG A 831 7.15 -39.54 34.83
C ARG A 831 8.54 -38.96 35.08
N LEU A 832 8.77 -37.71 34.68
CA LEU A 832 10.02 -36.99 34.94
C LEU A 832 10.27 -36.73 36.44
N LEU A 833 9.22 -36.52 37.24
CA LEU A 833 9.34 -36.44 38.70
C LEU A 833 9.82 -37.77 39.30
N LYS A 834 9.35 -38.93 38.82
CA LYS A 834 9.89 -40.23 39.25
C LYS A 834 11.34 -40.41 38.80
N GLU A 835 11.68 -40.14 37.54
CA GLU A 835 13.06 -40.25 37.04
C GLU A 835 14.06 -39.44 37.88
N GLU A 836 13.61 -38.30 38.42
CA GLU A 836 14.40 -37.39 39.25
C GLU A 836 14.33 -37.68 40.76
N ASN A 837 13.81 -38.86 41.16
CA ASN A 837 13.57 -39.35 42.53
C ASN A 837 12.74 -38.39 43.41
N LEU A 838 11.77 -37.72 42.80
CA LEU A 838 10.85 -36.80 43.49
C LEU A 838 9.47 -37.41 43.65
N GLU A 839 9.26 -38.11 44.77
CA GLU A 839 7.92 -38.55 45.18
C GLU A 839 7.01 -37.35 45.52
N LYS A 840 6.21 -36.95 44.54
CA LYS A 840 5.13 -35.96 44.63
C LYS A 840 3.83 -36.61 44.20
N LYS A 841 2.73 -36.18 44.80
CA LYS A 841 1.38 -36.56 44.34
C LYS A 841 0.96 -35.67 43.18
N VAL A 842 0.80 -36.26 42.00
CA VAL A 842 0.40 -35.54 40.78
C VAL A 842 -1.01 -35.94 40.38
N ASP A 843 -1.95 -35.01 40.48
CA ASP A 843 -3.27 -35.16 39.90
C ASP A 843 -3.21 -34.59 38.46
N CYS A 844 -3.19 -35.46 37.45
CA CYS A 844 -3.12 -35.16 36.02
C CYS A 844 -4.53 -34.89 35.47
N ILE A 845 -4.74 -33.71 34.87
CA ILE A 845 -6.02 -33.27 34.30
C ILE A 845 -5.85 -33.01 32.82
N ASP A 846 -6.75 -33.58 32.03
CA ASP A 846 -6.83 -33.26 30.61
C ASP A 846 -8.25 -33.55 30.09
N GLY A 847 -8.73 -32.76 29.12
CA GLY A 847 -9.90 -33.18 28.32
C GLY A 847 -9.55 -34.45 27.53
N MET A 848 -8.28 -34.51 27.15
CA MET A 848 -7.31 -35.61 27.02
C MET A 848 -7.67 -37.10 27.09
N GLU A 849 -8.88 -37.65 26.99
CA GLU A 849 -9.10 -39.09 27.35
C GLU A 849 -8.09 -40.09 26.75
N LYS A 850 -7.81 -40.05 25.43
CA LYS A 850 -6.78 -40.92 24.84
C LYS A 850 -5.35 -40.62 25.33
N MET A 851 -5.07 -39.40 25.79
CA MET A 851 -3.84 -39.07 26.52
C MET A 851 -3.86 -39.56 27.99
N ILE A 852 -5.03 -39.54 28.64
CA ILE A 852 -5.25 -40.11 29.97
C ILE A 852 -5.02 -41.64 29.94
N GLU A 853 -5.50 -42.33 28.90
CA GLU A 853 -5.23 -43.74 28.64
C GLU A 853 -3.73 -44.02 28.46
N LEU A 854 -3.04 -43.23 27.62
CA LEU A 854 -1.60 -43.34 27.42
C LEU A 854 -0.80 -43.03 28.69
N GLY A 855 -1.20 -41.99 29.43
CA GLY A 855 -0.59 -41.62 30.71
C GLY A 855 -0.71 -42.75 31.73
N ARG A 856 -1.92 -43.31 31.92
CA ARG A 856 -2.12 -44.50 32.79
C ARG A 856 -1.22 -45.65 32.36
N ARG A 857 -1.17 -45.95 31.06
CA ARG A 857 -0.34 -47.02 30.50
C ARG A 857 1.15 -46.79 30.79
N PHE A 858 1.70 -45.63 30.44
CA PHE A 858 3.12 -45.35 30.64
C PHE A 858 3.49 -45.24 32.12
N CYS A 859 2.64 -44.61 32.95
CA CYS A 859 2.85 -44.59 34.39
C CYS A 859 2.85 -46.01 34.99
N LYS A 860 2.03 -46.95 34.48
CA LYS A 860 2.12 -48.37 34.90
C LYS A 860 3.40 -49.05 34.37
N GLU A 861 3.78 -48.81 33.12
CA GLU A 861 5.00 -49.36 32.49
C GLU A 861 6.31 -48.76 33.03
N GLU A 862 6.24 -47.68 33.81
CA GLU A 862 7.37 -46.99 34.47
C GLU A 862 7.19 -46.94 36.00
N ASP A 863 6.17 -47.65 36.51
CA ASP A 863 5.93 -47.86 37.95
C ASP A 863 5.74 -46.54 38.75
N VAL A 864 5.08 -45.55 38.12
CA VAL A 864 4.75 -44.25 38.74
C VAL A 864 3.48 -44.39 39.58
N GLU A 865 3.63 -44.72 40.87
CA GLU A 865 2.51 -45.00 41.77
C GLU A 865 1.71 -43.74 42.19
N ASN A 866 2.38 -42.61 42.39
CA ASN A 866 1.81 -41.41 43.02
C ASN A 866 1.04 -40.47 42.08
N VAL A 867 0.39 -41.03 41.04
CA VAL A 867 -0.34 -40.28 40.00
C VAL A 867 -1.83 -40.60 39.98
N LYS A 868 -2.70 -39.61 39.74
CA LYS A 868 -4.14 -39.80 39.51
C LYS A 868 -4.61 -39.07 38.27
N PHE A 869 -5.48 -39.68 37.49
CA PHE A 869 -5.88 -39.19 36.17
C PHE A 869 -7.35 -38.77 36.11
N TYR A 870 -7.61 -37.56 35.60
CA TYR A 870 -8.94 -36.95 35.56
C TYR A 870 -9.27 -36.42 34.15
N LYS A 871 -10.24 -37.04 33.48
CA LYS A 871 -10.80 -36.57 32.19
C LYS A 871 -11.72 -35.35 32.40
N ARG A 872 -11.15 -34.16 32.53
CA ARG A 872 -11.86 -32.90 32.84
C ARG A 872 -11.29 -31.72 32.06
N LYS A 873 -12.10 -30.67 31.83
CA LYS A 873 -11.62 -29.42 31.24
C LYS A 873 -10.65 -28.74 32.21
N MET A 874 -9.60 -28.08 31.70
CA MET A 874 -8.60 -27.41 32.54
C MET A 874 -9.21 -26.32 33.46
N TRP A 875 -10.30 -25.69 33.02
CA TRP A 875 -11.05 -24.68 33.76
C TRP A 875 -12.25 -25.20 34.55
N ASP A 876 -12.45 -26.52 34.60
CA ASP A 876 -13.54 -27.14 35.37
C ASP A 876 -13.05 -28.45 36.02
N THR A 877 -12.10 -28.30 36.94
CA THR A 877 -11.42 -29.46 37.55
C THR A 877 -12.26 -30.20 38.58
N LYS A 878 -13.34 -29.57 39.09
CA LYS A 878 -14.15 -30.04 40.22
C LYS A 878 -13.36 -30.36 41.50
N PHE A 879 -12.15 -29.83 41.68
CA PHE A 879 -11.40 -30.01 42.93
C PHE A 879 -11.83 -29.01 44.00
N LYS A 880 -11.63 -29.37 45.28
CA LYS A 880 -11.74 -28.44 46.41
C LYS A 880 -10.77 -27.26 46.22
N SER A 881 -11.23 -26.05 46.55
CA SER A 881 -10.39 -24.85 46.53
C SER A 881 -9.21 -25.00 47.49
N ARG A 882 -8.07 -24.36 47.20
CA ARG A 882 -6.86 -24.38 48.03
C ARG A 882 -6.33 -25.78 48.36
N LYS A 883 -6.41 -26.73 47.41
CA LYS A 883 -5.95 -28.11 47.56
C LYS A 883 -4.46 -28.29 47.27
N TYR A 884 -3.92 -27.67 46.22
CA TYR A 884 -2.58 -27.96 45.69
C TYR A 884 -1.54 -26.93 46.10
N ASN A 885 -0.28 -27.37 46.18
CA ASN A 885 0.87 -26.50 46.39
C ASN A 885 1.36 -25.88 45.06
N ILE A 886 1.31 -26.67 43.98
CA ILE A 886 1.71 -26.24 42.64
C ILE A 886 0.60 -26.62 41.65
N VAL A 887 0.34 -25.73 40.71
CA VAL A 887 -0.44 -26.02 39.50
C VAL A 887 0.47 -25.76 38.30
N THR A 888 0.40 -26.62 37.30
CA THR A 888 1.19 -26.48 36.07
C THR A 888 0.27 -26.48 34.85
N CYS A 889 0.67 -25.80 33.78
CA CYS A 889 0.04 -25.86 32.47
C CYS A 889 1.13 -25.72 31.39
N LEU A 890 1.68 -26.85 30.94
CA LEU A 890 2.91 -26.89 30.16
C LEU A 890 2.62 -27.23 28.70
N ASN A 891 2.81 -26.27 27.79
CA ASN A 891 2.53 -26.42 26.36
C ASN A 891 1.11 -26.89 26.06
N ALA A 892 0.14 -26.48 26.89
CA ALA A 892 -1.26 -26.85 26.77
C ALA A 892 -2.22 -25.65 26.61
N LEU A 893 -1.79 -24.45 27.02
CA LEU A 893 -2.65 -23.27 27.08
C LEU A 893 -3.19 -22.83 25.71
N HIS A 894 -2.37 -22.98 24.66
CA HIS A 894 -2.69 -22.59 23.27
C HIS A 894 -3.68 -23.53 22.56
N TYR A 895 -4.15 -24.60 23.20
CA TYR A 895 -5.23 -25.46 22.67
C TYR A 895 -6.63 -25.03 23.14
N ASN A 896 -6.75 -23.92 23.88
CA ASN A 896 -8.00 -23.43 24.45
C ASN A 896 -8.44 -22.15 23.74
N ASP A 897 -9.75 -21.91 23.68
CA ASP A 897 -10.29 -20.72 23.03
C ASP A 897 -10.00 -19.46 23.85
N GLN A 898 -9.47 -18.43 23.20
CA GLN A 898 -9.22 -17.12 23.80
C GLN A 898 -10.16 -16.01 23.33
N GLU A 899 -10.87 -16.17 22.23
CA GLU A 899 -11.54 -15.06 21.54
C GLU A 899 -13.09 -15.19 21.45
N LYS A 900 -13.73 -16.28 21.90
CA LYS A 900 -15.20 -16.34 22.09
C LYS A 900 -15.54 -16.66 23.55
N ASP A 901 -15.01 -17.77 24.04
CA ASP A 901 -15.37 -18.33 25.33
C ASP A 901 -14.41 -17.90 26.45
N ARG A 902 -13.24 -17.30 26.14
CA ARG A 902 -12.25 -16.87 27.16
C ARG A 902 -11.84 -18.01 28.10
N ASP A 903 -11.58 -19.18 27.52
CA ASP A 903 -11.25 -20.38 28.27
C ASP A 903 -9.89 -20.25 28.99
N ILE A 904 -8.95 -19.44 28.49
CA ILE A 904 -7.67 -19.19 29.19
C ILE A 904 -7.91 -18.42 30.49
N GLU A 905 -8.71 -17.36 30.50
CA GLU A 905 -9.07 -16.65 31.74
C GLU A 905 -9.77 -17.58 32.74
N LYS A 906 -10.67 -18.46 32.26
CA LYS A 906 -11.28 -19.48 33.12
C LYS A 906 -10.24 -20.47 33.67
N ILE A 907 -9.20 -20.84 32.89
CA ILE A 907 -8.07 -21.65 33.39
C ILE A 907 -7.29 -20.88 34.46
N LEU A 908 -7.04 -19.58 34.30
CA LEU A 908 -6.35 -18.76 35.28
C LEU A 908 -7.15 -18.66 36.60
N ILE A 909 -8.46 -18.43 36.52
CA ILE A 909 -9.37 -18.43 37.68
C ILE A 909 -9.36 -19.80 38.38
N GLU A 910 -9.49 -20.89 37.63
CA GLU A 910 -9.54 -22.24 38.21
C GLU A 910 -8.19 -22.65 38.83
N ALA A 911 -7.07 -22.35 38.17
CA ALA A 911 -5.72 -22.53 38.70
C ALA A 911 -5.53 -21.73 40.00
N ASN A 912 -5.97 -20.47 40.03
CA ASN A 912 -5.97 -19.66 41.25
C ASN A 912 -6.81 -20.34 42.34
N ARG A 913 -8.05 -20.73 42.04
CA ARG A 913 -8.99 -21.29 43.01
C ARG A 913 -8.46 -22.57 43.67
N ILE A 914 -7.86 -23.48 42.91
CA ILE A 914 -7.35 -24.76 43.43
C ILE A 914 -5.98 -24.64 44.12
N LEU A 915 -5.23 -23.56 43.88
CA LEU A 915 -3.98 -23.26 44.59
C LEU A 915 -4.20 -22.81 46.03
N LYS A 916 -3.39 -23.37 46.93
CA LYS A 916 -3.18 -22.87 48.30
C LYS A 916 -2.67 -21.43 48.26
N LYS A 917 -2.86 -20.70 49.36
CA LYS A 917 -2.15 -19.43 49.58
C LYS A 917 -0.64 -19.70 49.46
N ASP A 918 0.09 -18.79 48.83
CA ASP A 918 1.54 -18.89 48.59
C ASP A 918 1.99 -20.08 47.71
N GLY A 919 1.06 -20.76 47.04
CA GLY A 919 1.36 -21.78 46.03
C GLY A 919 1.73 -21.19 44.67
N TYR A 920 2.39 -21.98 43.82
CA TYR A 920 2.93 -21.53 42.53
C TYR A 920 2.14 -22.07 41.33
N PHE A 921 1.91 -21.21 40.33
CA PHE A 921 1.42 -21.58 39.01
C PHE A 921 2.57 -21.50 37.99
N ILE A 922 2.83 -22.59 37.27
CA ILE A 922 3.92 -22.71 36.29
C ILE A 922 3.32 -22.92 34.90
N VAL A 923 3.56 -21.99 33.96
CA VAL A 923 3.02 -22.01 32.61
C VAL A 923 4.14 -22.10 31.59
N GLY A 924 4.15 -23.17 30.78
CA GLY A 924 5.11 -23.39 29.71
C GLY A 924 4.50 -23.05 28.35
N LEU A 925 5.25 -22.35 27.49
CA LEU A 925 4.85 -22.00 26.13
C LEU A 925 5.70 -22.73 25.08
N ILE A 926 5.19 -22.83 23.85
CA ILE A 926 5.94 -23.41 22.73
C ILE A 926 7.06 -22.44 22.29
N PRO A 927 8.30 -22.90 22.05
CA PRO A 927 9.36 -22.07 21.50
C PRO A 927 9.05 -21.64 20.04
N SER A 928 9.21 -20.35 19.73
CA SER A 928 9.06 -19.81 18.37
C SER A 928 10.31 -19.05 17.92
N ASN A 929 10.60 -19.06 16.61
CA ASN A 929 11.79 -18.44 16.02
C ASN A 929 11.58 -16.95 15.63
N LYS A 930 10.54 -16.29 16.16
CA LYS A 930 10.16 -14.91 15.81
C LYS A 930 10.45 -13.91 16.92
N THR A 931 10.54 -12.64 16.54
CA THR A 931 10.74 -11.48 17.43
C THR A 931 9.64 -11.28 18.47
N ASP A 932 8.48 -11.91 18.29
CA ASP A 932 7.25 -11.60 19.05
C ASP A 932 7.11 -12.43 20.35
N LEU A 933 7.93 -13.48 20.56
CA LEU A 933 7.81 -14.36 21.72
C LEU A 933 7.95 -13.62 23.07
N LYS A 934 8.73 -12.54 23.12
CA LYS A 934 8.84 -11.70 24.33
C LYS A 934 7.54 -10.93 24.59
N HIS A 935 6.84 -10.50 23.54
CA HIS A 935 5.54 -9.82 23.65
C HIS A 935 4.46 -10.77 24.17
N ASP A 936 4.39 -12.00 23.67
CA ASP A 936 3.44 -13.02 24.16
C ASP A 936 3.63 -13.31 25.65
N ILE A 937 4.89 -13.49 26.08
CA ILE A 937 5.23 -13.74 27.48
C ILE A 937 4.83 -12.53 28.35
N THR A 938 5.11 -11.30 27.91
CA THR A 938 4.70 -10.08 28.63
C THR A 938 3.18 -9.97 28.74
N ASN A 939 2.43 -10.12 27.63
CA ASN A 939 0.97 -10.02 27.64
C ASN A 939 0.32 -11.08 28.54
N LEU A 940 0.79 -12.32 28.47
CA LEU A 940 0.29 -13.41 29.32
C LEU A 940 0.69 -13.23 30.79
N SER A 941 1.84 -12.63 31.08
CA SER A 941 2.24 -12.31 32.45
C SER A 941 1.34 -11.24 33.06
N GLU A 942 1.09 -10.16 32.33
CA GLU A 942 0.19 -9.10 32.78
C GLU A 942 -1.21 -9.66 33.05
N ALA A 943 -1.70 -10.53 32.14
CA ALA A 943 -2.94 -11.24 32.33
C ALA A 943 -2.96 -12.12 33.59
N ILE A 944 -1.95 -12.99 33.78
CA ILE A 944 -1.81 -13.82 34.99
C ILE A 944 -1.84 -12.95 36.25
N GLY A 945 -1.19 -11.79 36.24
CA GLY A 945 -1.24 -10.80 37.31
C GLY A 945 -2.66 -10.37 37.71
N ARG A 946 -3.50 -10.05 36.72
CA ARG A 946 -4.91 -9.65 36.92
C ARG A 946 -5.74 -10.75 37.61
N TYR A 947 -5.36 -12.02 37.48
CA TYR A 947 -6.06 -13.16 38.09
C TYR A 947 -5.52 -13.57 39.47
N GLY A 948 -5.06 -12.59 40.27
CA GLY A 948 -4.69 -12.78 41.67
C GLY A 948 -3.33 -13.44 41.90
N PHE A 949 -2.46 -13.39 40.90
CA PHE A 949 -1.09 -13.89 40.96
C PHE A 949 -0.07 -12.74 40.95
N ASP A 950 1.10 -13.03 41.49
CA ASP A 950 2.30 -12.20 41.42
C ASP A 950 3.30 -12.91 40.50
N VAL A 951 3.60 -12.34 39.32
CA VAL A 951 4.45 -13.00 38.32
C VAL A 951 5.91 -12.81 38.69
N ARG A 952 6.49 -13.89 39.22
CA ARG A 952 7.86 -13.93 39.76
C ARG A 952 8.92 -14.16 38.70
N TYR A 953 8.57 -14.81 37.60
CA TYR A 953 9.45 -14.98 36.45
C TYR A 953 8.63 -15.10 35.16
N ASN A 954 9.11 -14.49 34.07
CA ASN A 954 8.45 -14.50 32.78
C ASN A 954 9.43 -14.33 31.61
N ASN A 955 10.33 -15.29 31.43
CA ASN A 955 11.36 -15.22 30.40
C ASN A 955 11.73 -16.61 29.86
N ILE A 956 12.72 -16.64 28.99
CA ILE A 956 13.22 -17.85 28.36
C ILE A 956 14.35 -18.44 29.22
N ILE A 957 14.14 -19.65 29.73
CA ILE A 957 15.21 -20.48 30.28
C ILE A 957 15.95 -21.11 29.10
N GLN A 958 17.27 -21.00 29.08
CA GLN A 958 18.13 -21.69 28.13
C GLN A 958 18.70 -22.94 28.80
N VAL A 959 18.49 -24.10 28.18
CA VAL A 959 19.10 -25.37 28.60
C VAL A 959 20.33 -25.57 27.75
N LYS A 960 21.51 -25.48 28.36
CA LYS A 960 22.81 -25.75 27.73
C LYS A 960 23.16 -27.21 27.98
N GLY A 961 23.78 -27.89 27.03
CA GLY A 961 24.38 -29.21 27.29
C GLY A 961 25.24 -29.69 26.13
N LEU A 962 25.97 -30.78 26.35
CA LEU A 962 26.83 -31.38 25.33
C LEU A 962 26.02 -32.38 24.50
N ASN A 963 25.97 -32.20 23.19
CA ASN A 963 25.42 -33.20 22.28
C ASN A 963 26.46 -34.32 22.10
N GLU A 964 26.18 -35.51 22.66
CA GLU A 964 27.13 -36.62 22.75
C GLU A 964 27.78 -37.00 21.42
N LYS A 965 27.03 -36.90 20.31
CA LYS A 965 27.52 -37.30 18.99
C LYS A 965 28.44 -36.25 18.34
N THR A 966 28.20 -34.97 18.61
CA THR A 966 28.94 -33.87 17.94
C THR A 966 30.06 -33.31 18.80
N GLY A 967 30.06 -33.59 20.12
CA GLY A 967 30.94 -32.96 21.09
C GLY A 967 30.69 -31.45 21.26
N LYS A 968 29.65 -30.89 20.63
CA LYS A 968 29.35 -29.45 20.65
C LYS A 968 28.34 -29.13 21.75
N LYS A 969 28.50 -27.93 22.32
CA LYS A 969 27.50 -27.33 23.20
C LYS A 969 26.31 -26.86 22.37
N GLU A 970 25.12 -27.38 22.66
CA GLU A 970 23.86 -26.97 22.04
C GLU A 970 22.94 -26.32 23.08
N TYR A 971 21.93 -25.58 22.60
CA TYR A 971 21.04 -24.77 23.43
C TYR A 971 19.57 -24.99 23.05
N SER A 972 18.76 -25.42 24.02
CA SER A 972 17.30 -25.39 23.94
C SER A 972 16.76 -24.15 24.63
N LYS A 973 15.67 -23.58 24.11
CA LYS A 973 15.01 -22.38 24.67
C LYS A 973 13.60 -22.73 25.12
N VAL A 974 13.30 -22.57 26.40
CA VAL A 974 11.99 -22.86 27.00
C VAL A 974 11.40 -21.55 27.55
N PRO A 975 10.42 -20.93 26.86
CA PRO A 975 9.68 -19.80 27.40
C PRO A 975 8.75 -20.26 28.52
N ILE A 976 8.92 -19.69 29.72
CA ILE A 976 8.18 -20.10 30.92
C ILE A 976 7.77 -18.88 31.75
N ILE A 977 6.57 -18.96 32.33
CA ILE A 977 6.06 -18.01 33.32
C ILE A 977 5.86 -18.78 34.61
N VAL A 978 6.28 -18.20 35.73
CA VAL A 978 6.01 -18.72 37.06
C VAL A 978 5.47 -17.60 37.94
N ALA A 979 4.32 -17.86 38.55
CA ALA A 979 3.60 -16.87 39.33
C ALA A 979 3.15 -17.43 40.69
N LYS A 980 3.30 -16.63 41.74
CA LYS A 980 2.91 -16.99 43.11
C LYS A 980 1.49 -16.51 43.37
N LYS A 981 0.61 -17.33 43.95
CA LYS A 981 -0.74 -16.91 44.29
C LYS A 981 -0.70 -15.96 45.50
N ILE A 982 -1.13 -14.71 45.28
CA ILE A 982 -1.24 -13.69 46.33
C ILE A 982 -2.69 -13.48 46.80
N ASN A 983 -3.64 -13.41 45.86
CA ASN A 983 -5.05 -13.12 46.12
C ASN A 983 -5.95 -14.22 45.52
N ASN A 984 -7.21 -14.28 45.95
CA ASN A 984 -8.21 -15.10 45.25
C ASN A 984 -8.75 -14.29 44.07
N SER A 985 -9.05 -14.96 42.96
CA SER A 985 -9.77 -14.40 41.82
C SER A 985 -11.01 -15.25 41.53
N SER A 986 -12.12 -14.61 41.19
CA SER A 986 -13.44 -15.24 41.02
C SER A 986 -14.15 -14.87 39.73
N GLU A 987 -13.75 -13.79 39.06
CA GLU A 987 -14.45 -13.22 37.90
C GLU A 987 -13.50 -12.83 36.78
N ILE A 988 -13.98 -12.87 35.54
CA ILE A 988 -13.23 -12.46 34.34
C ILE A 988 -13.25 -10.93 34.25
N THR A 989 -12.08 -10.31 34.27
CA THR A 989 -11.92 -8.84 34.25
C THR A 989 -11.04 -8.37 33.09
N GLY A 990 -11.37 -7.19 32.55
CA GLY A 990 -10.64 -6.51 31.47
C GLY A 990 -10.77 -7.14 30.08
N ASP A 991 -10.12 -6.50 29.09
CA ASP A 991 -10.09 -6.89 27.68
C ASP A 991 -9.63 -8.34 27.45
N ILE A 992 -9.99 -8.91 26.30
CA ILE A 992 -9.49 -10.21 25.83
C ILE A 992 -7.96 -10.16 25.75
N ILE A 993 -7.28 -11.12 26.39
CA ILE A 993 -5.81 -11.22 26.35
C ILE A 993 -5.36 -11.53 24.91
N PRO A 994 -4.60 -10.65 24.24
CA PRO A 994 -4.07 -10.93 22.91
C PRO A 994 -2.80 -11.78 23.05
N ILE A 995 -2.98 -13.09 23.16
CA ILE A 995 -1.88 -14.04 23.01
C ILE A 995 -1.63 -14.16 21.51
N TYR A 996 -0.56 -13.50 21.03
CA TYR A 996 -0.29 -13.32 19.60
C TYR A 996 0.44 -14.53 19.04
N TYR A 997 -0.19 -15.70 19.11
CA TYR A 997 0.36 -16.95 18.60
C TYR A 997 0.06 -17.13 17.10
N PRO A 998 1.00 -16.81 16.18
CA PRO A 998 0.87 -17.31 14.83
C PRO A 998 1.08 -18.82 14.86
N LEU A 999 0.01 -19.59 14.64
CA LEU A 999 0.06 -20.97 14.11
C LEU A 999 0.55 -21.00 12.63
N HIS A 1000 1.54 -20.17 12.38
CA HIS A 1000 2.40 -20.12 11.22
C HIS A 1000 3.83 -20.02 11.75
N TYR A 1001 4.46 -21.19 11.93
CA TYR A 1001 5.77 -21.45 11.34
C TYR A 1001 6.05 -22.95 11.18
N VAL A 1002 6.76 -23.30 10.09
CA VAL A 1002 7.49 -24.56 9.79
C VAL A 1002 6.77 -25.90 10.08
N SER A 1003 6.55 -26.83 9.13
CA SER A 1003 7.26 -27.10 7.87
C SER A 1003 8.79 -27.00 7.95
N THR A 1004 9.38 -27.63 8.98
CA THR A 1004 10.83 -27.89 9.03
C THR A 1004 11.18 -28.98 8.03
N GLY A 1005 11.30 -28.60 6.76
CA GLY A 1005 11.92 -29.42 5.72
C GLY A 1005 11.00 -30.40 4.99
N GLY A 1006 10.34 -29.90 3.95
CA GLY A 1006 9.85 -30.72 2.83
C GLY A 1006 8.56 -31.53 3.07
N GLY A 1007 7.91 -31.89 1.98
CA GLY A 1007 6.86 -32.89 2.01
C GLY A 1007 7.46 -34.27 2.22
N ARG A 1008 7.05 -34.98 3.28
CA ARG A 1008 7.14 -36.44 3.36
C ARG A 1008 5.78 -37.00 3.72
N ARG A 1009 5.45 -38.12 3.08
CA ARG A 1009 4.21 -38.87 3.32
C ARG A 1009 4.16 -39.30 4.78
N ILE A 1010 2.95 -39.37 5.33
CA ILE A 1010 2.69 -40.19 6.52
C ILE A 1010 3.14 -41.60 6.15
N THR A 1011 4.22 -42.04 6.77
CA THR A 1011 4.78 -43.39 6.64
C THR A 1011 4.96 -43.89 8.06
N ILE A 1012 4.67 -45.17 8.30
CA ILE A 1012 4.85 -45.79 9.63
C ILE A 1012 6.31 -45.58 10.06
N PHE A 1013 6.52 -45.23 11.33
CA PHE A 1013 7.80 -44.71 11.81
C PHE A 1013 8.87 -45.83 11.79
N ASP A 1014 9.90 -45.65 10.97
CA ASP A 1014 11.04 -46.55 10.80
C ASP A 1014 12.15 -46.23 11.84
N GLU A 1015 12.92 -47.25 12.25
CA GLU A 1015 14.03 -47.17 13.22
C GLU A 1015 15.02 -46.03 12.91
N LYS A 1016 15.18 -45.67 11.63
CA LYS A 1016 16.03 -44.56 11.18
C LYS A 1016 15.62 -43.19 11.73
N GLU A 1017 14.34 -42.95 11.97
CA GLU A 1017 13.82 -41.68 12.51
C GLU A 1017 14.05 -41.62 14.03
N GLU A 1018 13.84 -42.74 14.73
CA GLU A 1018 14.12 -42.86 16.17
C GLU A 1018 15.63 -42.75 16.45
N ARG A 1019 16.46 -43.47 15.68
CA ARG A 1019 17.92 -43.29 15.65
C ARG A 1019 18.36 -41.88 15.23
N ARG A 1020 17.47 -41.01 14.73
CA ARG A 1020 17.76 -39.59 14.46
C ARG A 1020 17.37 -38.69 15.62
N ARG A 1021 16.33 -39.02 16.39
CA ARG A 1021 15.89 -38.24 17.57
C ARG A 1021 16.73 -38.54 18.81
N ARG A 1022 17.13 -39.81 19.06
CA ARG A 1022 18.10 -40.16 20.13
C ARG A 1022 19.43 -39.38 20.00
N LYS A 1023 19.85 -39.06 18.77
CA LYS A 1023 21.07 -38.26 18.45
C LYS A 1023 20.96 -36.75 18.78
N ARG A 1024 19.98 -36.34 19.59
CA ARG A 1024 19.78 -34.96 20.08
C ARG A 1024 19.72 -34.87 21.61
N GLU A 1025 20.04 -35.96 22.32
CA GLU A 1025 20.21 -35.91 23.77
C GLU A 1025 21.35 -34.95 24.13
N LEU A 1026 21.12 -34.10 25.14
CA LEU A 1026 22.14 -33.22 25.70
C LEU A 1026 22.49 -33.70 27.09
N VAL A 1027 23.77 -34.01 27.32
CA VAL A 1027 24.31 -34.50 28.58
C VAL A 1027 25.02 -33.36 29.32
N GLY A 1028 25.05 -33.43 30.66
CA GLY A 1028 25.58 -32.35 31.51
C GLY A 1028 24.75 -31.06 31.40
N LYS A 1029 23.42 -31.18 31.51
CA LYS A 1029 22.51 -30.05 31.30
C LYS A 1029 22.67 -28.96 32.36
N GLU A 1030 22.99 -27.75 31.91
CA GLU A 1030 23.01 -26.53 32.72
C GLU A 1030 21.78 -25.67 32.37
N TYR A 1031 20.98 -25.32 33.37
CA TYR A 1031 19.79 -24.47 33.21
C TYR A 1031 20.14 -23.04 33.59
N ILE A 1032 20.07 -22.11 32.63
CA ILE A 1032 20.36 -20.69 32.84
C ILE A 1032 19.20 -19.79 32.39
N THR A 1033 19.12 -18.58 32.94
CA THR A 1033 18.20 -17.53 32.48
C THR A 1033 18.68 -16.93 31.15
N HIS A 1034 17.81 -16.19 30.46
CA HIS A 1034 18.18 -15.40 29.28
C HIS A 1034 19.40 -14.48 29.50
N ASN A 1035 19.61 -14.02 30.74
CA ASN A 1035 20.70 -13.11 31.11
C ASN A 1035 21.99 -13.85 31.55
N GLY A 1036 22.03 -15.18 31.44
CA GLY A 1036 23.23 -15.99 31.73
C GLY A 1036 23.38 -16.44 33.19
N GLN A 1037 22.46 -16.10 34.09
CA GLN A 1037 22.51 -16.51 35.50
C GLN A 1037 22.00 -17.95 35.66
N SER A 1038 22.53 -18.70 36.64
CA SER A 1038 22.07 -20.07 36.91
C SER A 1038 20.63 -20.07 37.43
N LEU A 1039 19.83 -21.06 37.03
CA LEU A 1039 18.43 -21.16 37.45
C LEU A 1039 18.27 -21.16 38.98
N THR A 1040 19.16 -21.84 39.70
CA THR A 1040 19.24 -21.82 41.17
C THR A 1040 19.44 -20.41 41.74
N SER A 1041 20.37 -19.63 41.19
CA SER A 1041 20.64 -18.27 41.69
C SER A 1041 19.47 -17.34 41.48
N GLU A 1042 18.80 -17.45 40.32
CA GLU A 1042 17.61 -16.68 40.05
C GLU A 1042 16.46 -17.13 40.97
N VAL A 1043 16.12 -18.43 41.05
CA VAL A 1043 14.98 -18.91 41.87
C VAL A 1043 15.09 -18.51 43.35
N LYS A 1044 16.30 -18.48 43.93
CA LYS A 1044 16.54 -17.95 45.29
C LYS A 1044 16.15 -16.48 45.49
N LYS A 1045 16.09 -15.68 44.41
CA LYS A 1045 15.78 -14.24 44.43
C LYS A 1045 14.28 -13.94 44.33
N TRP A 1046 13.48 -14.83 43.74
CA TRP A 1046 12.06 -14.60 43.46
C TRP A 1046 11.07 -15.58 44.12
N ALA A 1047 11.57 -16.62 44.78
CA ALA A 1047 10.85 -17.39 45.79
C ALA A 1047 10.39 -16.50 46.96
#